data_AF-A0A371J6R6-F1
#
_entry.id   AF-A0A371J6R6-F1
#
_cell.length_a   1.000
_cell.length_b   1.000
_cell.length_c   1.000
_cell.angle_alpha   90.00
_cell.angle_beta   90.00
_cell.angle_gamma   90.00
#
_symmetry.space_group_name_H-M   'P 1'
#
loop_
_entity.id
_entity.type
_entity.pdbx_description
1 polymer ?
#
loop_
_entity_poly.entity_id
_entity_poly.type
_entity_poly.pdbx_seq_one_letter_code
_entity_poly.pdbx_strand_id
1 'polypeptide(L)'
;MIKKVQHMFICLFSIMLLIIFLPSDVYASLEIGGDSFETINGDMIKDDPDILDTPYFTLDEVMKKLDGIKSDVKNKNAFQYVVSSEEGKDIIVFDRNTFKISVNGKLLKDKYLEEDNKIYAPFGIFNEMKTSRVVDSGIMDTLIVTPPKHKYNDVSVYNLGEDKYVLPDNVYIDTKEDLRELTYDNTGSICVPDGKKLPLVIFLHASAAAENMSPYFSIGYSDNKKALANEGFASIGLNLTPVYYLDSNKNYQNIRDESQKALFTKILKKHVQSLLDNVNSNTDTNNIYGFDMKDKIDFNNVILVGHSRGGQNLFLAYDILKEMGINAKGAISMAPAKYWKDFDNYPDIPTGIIIPQLDGDVVTLDGRKIFDDIRLQKRKKDLQLLYLYSANHNNFNSTIFKIEDSFVYDKDNIPKEAMPGDEQRAFASKYIVNFAKSSIKKGNLSSILPSSDGNLYKQKVLMSFVKGDSQPLFDATSDSDLKMLSGSFKKIIASTEKQKNTTGNIRLPGVSEDYQLVSLEFKNRNDKVNLKLSKNNDFTNFNALCLEVMQDSTDSLNKGRNQMLDITITDKDGKSETVSTSKDSYALQYQPGKMTSISIGDEEAKTMYSNFTPLSTLMIPVEKFSGQLDISNISTIEISASNSTKKGSFILQSMYLSSTDVPNDEGVEVENSNSIAMYISIFCIVSFVLFVSYKKLTKK
;
A
#
# COMPACT_ATOMS: atom_id res chain seq x y z
N MET A 1 55.15 15.16 17.34
CA MET A 1 54.37 14.90 16.11
C MET A 1 53.03 14.19 16.37
N ILE A 2 52.96 13.19 17.25
CA ILE A 2 51.72 12.42 17.51
C ILE A 2 50.56 13.25 18.10
N LYS A 3 50.84 14.25 18.96
CA LYS A 3 49.81 15.16 19.50
C LYS A 3 49.17 16.13 18.48
N LYS A 4 49.88 16.45 17.38
CA LYS A 4 49.34 17.28 16.29
C LYS A 4 48.42 16.48 15.36
N VAL A 5 48.68 15.17 15.21
CA VAL A 5 47.83 14.26 14.42
C VAL A 5 46.50 13.97 15.12
N GLN A 6 46.49 13.87 16.46
CA GLN A 6 45.24 13.70 17.23
C GLN A 6 44.33 14.93 17.19
N HIS A 7 44.87 16.16 17.22
CA HIS A 7 44.06 17.36 17.08
C HIS A 7 43.52 17.55 15.65
N MET A 8 44.29 17.13 14.64
CA MET A 8 43.82 17.13 13.24
C MET A 8 42.69 16.10 13.03
N PHE A 9 42.79 14.91 13.64
CA PHE A 9 41.74 13.90 13.60
C PHE A 9 40.47 14.35 14.34
N ILE A 10 40.61 15.00 15.50
CA ILE A 10 39.45 15.53 16.23
C ILE A 10 38.78 16.67 15.46
N CYS A 11 39.54 17.58 14.84
CA CYS A 11 38.95 18.61 13.97
C CYS A 11 38.30 18.04 12.70
N LEU A 12 38.89 17.02 12.06
CA LEU A 12 38.28 16.33 10.90
C LEU A 12 37.03 15.53 11.29
N PHE A 13 37.02 14.94 12.48
CA PHE A 13 35.86 14.22 13.01
C PHE A 13 34.75 15.19 13.44
N SER A 14 35.09 16.37 13.96
CA SER A 14 34.14 17.45 14.25
C SER A 14 33.59 18.11 12.99
N ILE A 15 34.38 18.24 11.93
CA ILE A 15 33.90 18.73 10.61
C ILE A 15 33.01 17.68 9.93
N MET A 16 33.33 16.38 10.05
CA MET A 16 32.43 15.30 9.60
C MET A 16 31.14 15.22 10.42
N LEU A 17 31.18 15.47 11.73
CA LEU A 17 29.96 15.53 12.57
C LEU A 17 29.13 16.79 12.33
N LEU A 18 29.74 17.90 11.90
CA LEU A 18 29.02 19.10 11.46
C LEU A 18 28.39 18.91 10.07
N ILE A 19 28.92 18.03 9.22
CA ILE A 19 28.28 17.62 7.96
C ILE A 19 27.10 16.65 8.21
N ILE A 20 27.03 16.02 9.39
CA ILE A 20 25.92 15.13 9.79
C ILE A 20 24.78 15.90 10.52
N PHE A 21 24.96 17.21 10.80
CA PHE A 21 23.97 18.04 11.50
C PHE A 21 23.77 19.43 10.86
N LEU A 22 24.02 19.57 9.56
CA LEU A 22 23.38 20.63 8.81
C LEU A 22 21.96 20.16 8.47
N PRO A 23 20.91 20.98 8.67
CA PRO A 23 19.64 20.70 8.00
C PRO A 23 19.99 20.59 6.52
N SER A 24 19.60 19.49 5.86
CA SER A 24 19.67 19.44 4.42
C SER A 24 18.75 20.54 3.89
N ASP A 25 19.30 21.67 3.48
CA ASP A 25 18.56 22.71 2.76
C ASP A 25 18.32 22.26 1.29
N VAL A 26 18.04 20.97 1.08
CA VAL A 26 18.05 20.29 -0.22
C VAL A 26 16.63 19.92 -0.59
N TYR A 27 15.87 20.81 -1.22
CA TYR A 27 14.55 20.41 -1.73
C TYR A 27 14.68 19.34 -2.82
N ALA A 28 14.11 18.16 -2.56
CA ALA A 28 14.24 16.94 -3.33
C ALA A 28 13.05 16.70 -4.28
N SER A 29 11.96 17.48 -4.20
CA SER A 29 10.86 17.40 -5.17
C SER A 29 9.96 18.66 -5.24
N LEU A 30 9.30 18.84 -6.40
CA LEU A 30 8.29 19.88 -6.66
C LEU A 30 6.97 19.23 -7.05
N GLU A 31 5.87 19.62 -6.40
CA GLU A 31 4.52 19.13 -6.70
C GLU A 31 3.56 20.25 -7.12
N ILE A 32 2.86 20.05 -8.23
CA ILE A 32 1.85 20.99 -8.74
C ILE A 32 0.61 20.21 -9.17
N GLY A 33 -0.53 20.46 -8.53
CA GLY A 33 -1.78 19.76 -8.86
C GLY A 33 -1.70 18.23 -8.71
N GLY A 34 -0.82 17.73 -7.83
CA GLY A 34 -0.54 16.30 -7.64
C GLY A 34 0.37 15.66 -8.69
N ASP A 35 1.00 16.44 -9.57
CA ASP A 35 2.09 16.00 -10.44
C ASP A 35 3.44 16.31 -9.78
N SER A 36 4.33 15.32 -9.71
CA SER A 36 5.73 15.53 -9.31
C SER A 36 6.57 15.93 -10.52
N PHE A 37 7.45 16.90 -10.33
CA PHE A 37 8.37 17.41 -11.35
C PHE A 37 9.81 17.07 -10.99
N GLU A 38 10.63 16.88 -12.02
CA GLU A 38 12.06 16.64 -11.87
C GLU A 38 12.75 17.86 -11.27
N THR A 39 13.58 17.61 -10.27
CA THR A 39 14.35 18.61 -9.56
C THR A 39 15.81 18.18 -9.43
N ILE A 40 16.70 19.16 -9.40
CA ILE A 40 18.14 18.95 -9.25
C ILE A 40 18.68 19.96 -8.23
N ASN A 41 19.84 19.66 -7.65
CA ASN A 41 20.58 20.65 -6.87
C ASN A 41 21.59 21.38 -7.76
N GLY A 42 21.80 22.67 -7.47
CA GLY A 42 22.72 23.51 -8.23
C GLY A 42 24.19 23.05 -8.19
N ASP A 43 24.61 22.34 -7.13
CA ASP A 43 25.95 21.78 -6.95
C ASP A 43 26.22 20.54 -7.83
N MET A 44 25.17 19.83 -8.26
CA MET A 44 25.30 18.64 -9.11
C MET A 44 25.60 18.95 -10.58
N ILE A 45 25.48 20.21 -11.00
CA ILE A 45 25.43 20.58 -12.42
C ILE A 45 26.65 21.38 -12.85
N LYS A 46 27.35 22.06 -11.93
CA LYS A 46 28.60 22.77 -12.24
C LYS A 46 29.52 22.77 -11.02
N ASP A 47 30.83 22.58 -11.26
CA ASP A 47 31.92 22.90 -10.32
C ASP A 47 32.02 24.44 -10.05
N ASP A 48 30.88 25.12 -9.88
CA ASP A 48 30.79 26.56 -9.64
C ASP A 48 30.54 26.79 -8.14
N PRO A 49 31.59 27.14 -7.36
CA PRO A 49 31.50 27.28 -5.90
C PRO A 49 30.60 28.44 -5.43
N ASP A 50 30.09 29.28 -6.35
CA ASP A 50 29.17 30.37 -6.04
C ASP A 50 27.67 29.97 -6.14
N ILE A 51 27.35 28.77 -6.65
CA ILE A 51 25.98 28.23 -6.69
C ILE A 51 25.73 27.48 -5.38
N LEU A 52 25.17 28.18 -4.39
CA LEU A 52 24.72 27.59 -3.12
C LEU A 52 23.53 26.63 -3.33
N ASP A 53 23.39 25.65 -2.41
CA ASP A 53 22.28 24.69 -2.19
C ASP A 53 20.87 25.26 -2.51
N THR A 54 20.57 25.45 -3.79
CA THR A 54 19.29 25.98 -4.25
C THR A 54 18.71 24.95 -5.21
N PRO A 55 17.49 24.45 -4.97
CA PRO A 55 16.84 23.50 -5.84
C PRO A 55 16.37 24.17 -7.14
N TYR A 56 16.48 23.44 -8.23
CA TYR A 56 15.98 23.83 -9.55
C TYR A 56 14.99 22.81 -10.08
N PHE A 57 14.05 23.25 -10.93
CA PHE A 57 13.05 22.40 -11.58
C PHE A 57 13.11 22.50 -13.10
N THR A 58 12.55 21.52 -13.81
CA THR A 58 12.40 21.53 -15.28
C THR A 58 11.45 22.64 -15.75
N LEU A 59 12.00 23.74 -16.27
CA LEU A 59 11.26 24.98 -16.55
C LEU A 59 10.08 24.77 -17.50
N ASP A 60 10.34 24.16 -18.66
CA ASP A 60 9.33 24.06 -19.72
C ASP A 60 8.15 23.16 -19.31
N GLU A 61 8.39 22.09 -18.55
CA GLU A 61 7.35 21.17 -18.06
C GLU A 61 6.48 21.83 -16.98
N VAL A 62 7.12 22.50 -16.03
CA VAL A 62 6.44 23.24 -14.96
C VAL A 62 5.62 24.40 -15.53
N MET A 63 6.20 25.21 -16.43
CA MET A 63 5.46 26.31 -17.05
C MET A 63 4.29 25.80 -17.87
N LYS A 64 4.42 24.67 -18.55
CA LYS A 64 3.29 24.02 -19.23
C LYS A 64 2.19 23.61 -18.24
N LYS A 65 2.54 23.05 -17.08
CA LYS A 65 1.54 22.71 -16.04
C LYS A 65 0.79 23.93 -15.54
N LEU A 66 1.48 25.07 -15.41
CA LEU A 66 0.94 26.36 -14.99
C LEU A 66 0.23 27.15 -16.11
N ASP A 67 0.04 26.56 -17.31
CA ASP A 67 -0.52 27.25 -18.49
C ASP A 67 0.28 28.49 -18.93
N GLY A 68 1.60 28.47 -18.70
CA GLY A 68 2.52 29.50 -19.11
C GLY A 68 2.70 29.57 -20.62
N ILE A 69 2.52 30.76 -21.19
CA ILE A 69 2.71 31.01 -22.62
C ILE A 69 4.15 31.46 -22.88
N LYS A 70 4.91 30.64 -23.60
CA LYS A 70 6.31 30.93 -24.02
C LYS A 70 6.32 31.91 -25.20
N SER A 71 7.19 32.91 -25.16
CA SER A 71 7.41 33.84 -26.29
C SER A 71 8.82 34.46 -26.25
N ASP A 72 9.31 34.92 -27.41
CA ASP A 72 10.55 35.71 -27.47
C ASP A 72 10.30 37.19 -27.17
N VAL A 73 11.24 37.82 -26.47
CA VAL A 73 11.17 39.24 -26.13
C VAL A 73 11.68 40.07 -27.31
N LYS A 74 10.77 40.71 -28.05
CA LYS A 74 11.10 41.59 -29.18
C LYS A 74 12.07 42.70 -28.70
N ASN A 75 13.29 42.70 -29.24
CA ASN A 75 14.41 43.63 -28.94
C ASN A 75 15.33 43.26 -27.76
N LYS A 76 15.27 42.03 -27.23
CA LYS A 76 16.28 41.50 -26.29
C LYS A 76 16.64 40.07 -26.68
N ASN A 77 17.89 39.65 -26.40
CA ASN A 77 18.25 38.22 -26.53
C ASN A 77 17.70 37.44 -25.32
N ALA A 78 16.38 37.34 -25.21
CA ALA A 78 15.68 36.81 -24.06
C ALA A 78 14.36 36.13 -24.48
N PHE A 79 13.93 35.15 -23.72
CA PHE A 79 12.58 34.58 -23.82
C PHE A 79 11.81 34.85 -22.53
N GLN A 80 10.49 34.70 -22.59
CA GLN A 80 9.63 34.89 -21.44
C GLN A 80 8.51 33.85 -21.38
N TYR A 81 8.04 33.64 -20.16
CA TYR A 81 6.77 32.97 -19.86
C TYR A 81 5.77 33.98 -19.31
N VAL A 82 4.53 33.89 -19.77
CA VAL A 82 3.40 34.64 -19.18
C VAL A 82 2.43 33.64 -18.58
N VAL A 83 2.24 33.70 -17.26
CA VAL A 83 1.28 32.90 -16.51
C VAL A 83 0.13 33.82 -16.09
N SER A 84 -1.13 33.41 -16.27
CA SER A 84 -2.29 34.25 -15.98
C SER A 84 -3.25 33.55 -15.02
N SER A 85 -3.84 34.31 -14.10
CA SER A 85 -4.94 33.91 -13.22
C SER A 85 -6.06 34.96 -13.25
N GLU A 86 -7.13 34.73 -12.49
CA GLU A 86 -8.19 35.74 -12.31
C GLU A 86 -7.67 36.99 -11.56
N GLU A 87 -6.61 36.84 -10.77
CA GLU A 87 -6.01 37.90 -9.95
C GLU A 87 -4.94 38.72 -10.70
N GLY A 88 -4.52 38.28 -11.89
CA GLY A 88 -3.54 39.01 -12.70
C GLY A 88 -2.69 38.13 -13.60
N LYS A 89 -1.48 38.61 -13.93
CA LYS A 89 -0.50 37.86 -14.72
C LYS A 89 0.90 38.05 -14.18
N ASP A 90 1.69 36.98 -14.24
CA ASP A 90 3.12 36.98 -13.98
C ASP A 90 3.89 36.95 -15.30
N ILE A 91 4.90 37.80 -15.42
CA ILE A 91 5.81 37.82 -16.58
C ILE A 91 7.20 37.42 -16.07
N ILE A 92 7.70 36.30 -16.57
CA ILE A 92 8.99 35.72 -16.17
C ILE A 92 9.92 35.79 -17.37
N VAL A 93 10.97 36.59 -17.29
CA VAL A 93 11.92 36.85 -18.38
C VAL A 93 13.25 36.17 -18.11
N PHE A 94 13.77 35.46 -19.10
CA PHE A 94 15.02 34.71 -19.07
C PHE A 94 15.98 35.29 -20.12
N ASP A 95 17.08 35.89 -19.66
CA ASP A 95 18.10 36.49 -20.53
C ASP A 95 19.13 35.46 -20.99
N ARG A 96 19.25 35.25 -22.31
CA ARG A 96 20.10 34.20 -22.89
C ARG A 96 21.59 34.50 -22.83
N ASN A 97 21.98 35.76 -22.62
CA ASN A 97 23.39 36.14 -22.55
C ASN A 97 23.95 35.99 -21.14
N THR A 98 23.12 36.32 -20.14
CA THR A 98 23.54 36.43 -18.74
C THR A 98 23.00 35.33 -17.85
N PHE A 99 22.07 34.51 -18.37
CA PHE A 99 21.31 33.49 -17.64
C PHE A 99 20.49 34.04 -16.47
N LYS A 100 20.27 35.36 -16.43
CA LYS A 100 19.52 36.01 -15.36
C LYS A 100 18.02 35.89 -15.58
N ILE A 101 17.29 35.79 -14.47
CA ILE A 101 15.84 35.69 -14.45
C ILE A 101 15.26 36.96 -13.83
N SER A 102 14.18 37.46 -14.42
CA SER A 102 13.36 38.49 -13.78
C SER A 102 11.89 38.06 -13.73
N VAL A 103 11.30 38.11 -12.55
CA VAL A 103 9.86 37.87 -12.33
C VAL A 103 9.21 39.22 -12.06
N ASN A 104 8.23 39.60 -12.88
CA ASN A 104 7.49 40.87 -12.73
C ASN A 104 8.39 42.12 -12.64
N GLY A 105 9.53 42.09 -13.33
CA GLY A 105 10.52 43.19 -13.34
C GLY A 105 11.50 43.18 -12.16
N LYS A 106 11.34 42.30 -11.18
CA LYS A 106 12.33 42.08 -10.11
C LYS A 106 13.35 41.05 -10.56
N LEU A 107 14.63 41.35 -10.38
CA LEU A 107 15.73 40.45 -10.75
C LEU A 107 15.94 39.41 -9.64
N LEU A 108 16.00 38.13 -9.99
CA LEU A 108 16.37 37.08 -9.04
C LEU A 108 17.88 37.05 -8.80
N LYS A 109 18.28 36.58 -7.61
CA LYS A 109 19.68 36.37 -7.27
C LYS A 109 20.26 35.23 -8.12
N ASP A 110 19.52 34.13 -8.19
CA ASP A 110 19.94 32.91 -8.86
C ASP A 110 19.67 32.98 -10.36
N LYS A 111 20.57 32.36 -11.13
CA LYS A 111 20.48 32.26 -12.60
C LYS A 111 19.66 31.01 -12.98
N TYR A 112 19.32 30.86 -14.25
CA TYR A 112 18.82 29.58 -14.77
C TYR A 112 19.97 28.77 -15.37
N LEU A 113 19.77 27.46 -15.52
CA LEU A 113 20.77 26.52 -16.04
C LEU A 113 20.24 25.86 -17.31
N GLU A 114 21.15 25.42 -18.17
CA GLU A 114 20.86 24.59 -19.34
C GLU A 114 21.75 23.35 -19.28
N GLU A 115 21.14 22.17 -19.30
CA GLU A 115 21.82 20.87 -19.26
C GLU A 115 20.96 19.82 -19.99
N ASP A 116 21.59 18.91 -20.74
CA ASP A 116 20.91 17.83 -21.47
C ASP A 116 19.70 18.30 -22.33
N ASN A 117 19.83 19.45 -22.98
CA ASN A 117 18.77 20.13 -23.75
C ASN A 117 17.51 20.53 -22.94
N LYS A 118 17.61 20.57 -21.61
CA LYS A 118 16.58 21.08 -20.70
C LYS A 118 17.02 22.40 -20.10
N ILE A 119 16.03 23.24 -19.75
CA ILE A 119 16.25 24.47 -19.00
C ILE A 119 15.76 24.23 -17.58
N TYR A 120 16.61 24.55 -16.61
CA TYR A 120 16.31 24.42 -15.19
C TYR A 120 16.25 25.79 -14.54
N ALA A 121 15.19 26.02 -13.76
CA ALA A 121 14.96 27.30 -13.12
C ALA A 121 14.88 27.16 -11.59
N PRO A 122 15.37 28.14 -10.82
CA PRO A 122 15.41 28.09 -9.38
C PRO A 122 14.02 28.25 -8.79
N PHE A 123 13.78 27.62 -7.63
CA PHE A 123 12.49 27.68 -6.92
C PHE A 123 12.09 29.10 -6.52
N GLY A 124 13.08 30.01 -6.38
CA GLY A 124 12.87 31.42 -6.06
C GLY A 124 11.94 32.15 -7.04
N ILE A 125 11.67 31.60 -8.24
CA ILE A 125 10.62 32.12 -9.14
C ILE A 125 9.26 32.17 -8.43
N PHE A 126 8.87 31.11 -7.72
CA PHE A 126 7.55 31.01 -7.13
C PHE A 126 7.31 32.02 -6.00
N ASN A 127 8.38 32.45 -5.32
CA ASN A 127 8.30 33.46 -4.26
C ASN A 127 7.93 34.85 -4.80
N GLU A 128 8.17 35.10 -6.09
CA GLU A 128 7.89 36.40 -6.75
C GLU A 128 6.65 36.36 -7.65
N MET A 129 6.09 35.17 -7.85
CA MET A 129 4.83 34.97 -8.57
C MET A 129 3.65 35.39 -7.70
N LYS A 130 2.64 35.98 -8.33
CA LYS A 130 1.35 36.32 -7.71
C LYS A 130 0.26 35.36 -8.13
N THR A 131 0.38 34.74 -9.30
CA THR A 131 -0.65 33.86 -9.84
C THR A 131 -0.58 32.46 -9.25
N SER A 132 0.53 32.08 -8.62
CA SER A 132 0.72 30.77 -8.00
C SER A 132 1.16 30.94 -6.56
N ARG A 133 0.61 30.14 -5.65
CA ARG A 133 0.95 30.20 -4.24
C ARG A 133 1.82 29.02 -3.84
N VAL A 134 2.95 29.31 -3.22
CA VAL A 134 3.76 28.31 -2.52
C VAL A 134 3.06 27.92 -1.23
N VAL A 135 3.00 26.62 -1.00
CA VAL A 135 2.45 26.01 0.19
C VAL A 135 3.61 25.30 0.88
N ASP A 136 4.02 25.80 2.04
CA ASP A 136 5.06 25.16 2.86
C ASP A 136 4.52 23.80 3.32
N SER A 137 5.18 22.74 2.89
CA SER A 137 4.73 21.38 3.16
C SER A 137 5.06 20.95 4.60
N GLY A 138 5.97 21.62 5.32
CA GLY A 138 6.50 21.13 6.59
C GLY A 138 7.12 19.71 6.51
N ILE A 139 7.22 19.14 5.31
CA ILE A 139 7.97 17.94 4.97
C ILE A 139 9.31 18.48 4.52
N MET A 140 10.40 18.01 5.13
CA MET A 140 11.74 18.32 4.62
C MET A 140 11.73 18.03 3.11
N ASP A 141 12.13 19.03 2.34
CA ASP A 141 12.53 18.85 0.96
C ASP A 141 11.43 18.70 -0.11
N THR A 142 10.17 19.09 0.13
CA THR A 142 9.12 19.13 -0.93
C THR A 142 8.41 20.47 -1.02
N LEU A 143 8.42 21.09 -2.20
CA LEU A 143 7.69 22.33 -2.49
C LEU A 143 6.34 22.02 -3.16
N ILE A 144 5.24 22.48 -2.58
CA ILE A 144 3.92 22.39 -3.21
C ILE A 144 3.54 23.75 -3.77
N VAL A 145 3.19 23.78 -5.05
CA VAL A 145 2.74 25.01 -5.72
C VAL A 145 1.29 24.84 -6.15
N THR A 146 0.45 25.74 -5.66
CA THR A 146 -0.95 25.85 -6.11
C THR A 146 -0.96 26.50 -7.49
N PRO A 147 -1.54 25.84 -8.52
CA PRO A 147 -1.62 26.43 -9.85
C PRO A 147 -2.56 27.63 -9.87
N PRO A 148 -2.41 28.55 -10.85
CA PRO A 148 -3.27 29.74 -10.99
C PRO A 148 -4.74 29.41 -11.22
N LYS A 149 -5.00 28.22 -11.75
CA LYS A 149 -6.33 27.67 -11.93
C LYS A 149 -6.24 26.16 -11.74
N HIS A 150 -7.08 25.61 -10.87
CA HIS A 150 -7.22 24.17 -10.75
C HIS A 150 -7.93 23.61 -11.99
N LYS A 151 -7.39 22.52 -12.55
CA LYS A 151 -8.07 21.73 -13.57
C LYS A 151 -8.75 20.55 -12.90
N TYR A 152 -9.93 20.16 -13.39
CA TYR A 152 -10.50 18.87 -12.98
C TYR A 152 -9.47 17.75 -13.19
N ASN A 153 -9.44 16.79 -12.27
CA ASN A 153 -8.41 15.76 -12.11
C ASN A 153 -7.07 16.23 -11.51
N ASP A 154 -6.86 17.51 -11.24
CA ASP A 154 -5.75 17.94 -10.38
C ASP A 154 -6.06 17.62 -8.90
N VAL A 155 -5.01 17.43 -8.12
CA VAL A 155 -5.09 17.39 -6.66
C VAL A 155 -4.97 18.82 -6.12
N SER A 156 -5.99 19.26 -5.40
CA SER A 156 -6.04 20.56 -4.72
C SER A 156 -5.83 20.38 -3.22
N VAL A 157 -5.17 21.35 -2.58
CA VAL A 157 -5.02 21.43 -1.12
C VAL A 157 -6.04 22.41 -0.58
N TYR A 158 -6.70 22.05 0.51
CA TYR A 158 -7.67 22.92 1.17
C TYR A 158 -7.36 23.09 2.66
N ASN A 159 -7.83 24.19 3.26
CA ASN A 159 -7.77 24.46 4.69
C ASN A 159 -9.11 25.02 5.18
N LEU A 160 -9.82 24.27 6.03
CA LEU A 160 -11.12 24.66 6.62
C LEU A 160 -10.99 25.58 7.84
N GLY A 161 -9.78 26.03 8.14
CA GLY A 161 -9.43 26.90 9.26
C GLY A 161 -8.89 26.14 10.47
N GLU A 162 -8.36 26.92 11.40
CA GLU A 162 -7.85 26.48 12.69
C GLU A 162 -8.98 25.96 13.59
N ASP A 163 -8.69 24.92 14.38
CA ASP A 163 -9.56 24.40 15.42
C ASP A 163 -8.71 23.97 16.64
N LYS A 164 -9.40 23.70 17.75
CA LYS A 164 -8.81 23.41 19.06
C LYS A 164 -9.38 22.13 19.64
N TYR A 165 -8.54 21.35 20.31
CA TYR A 165 -8.97 20.17 21.04
C TYR A 165 -8.43 20.22 22.47
N VAL A 166 -9.35 20.20 23.44
CA VAL A 166 -9.01 20.18 24.87
C VAL A 166 -8.89 18.74 25.31
N LEU A 167 -7.72 18.38 25.82
CA LEU A 167 -7.43 17.03 26.32
C LEU A 167 -8.15 16.76 27.65
N PRO A 168 -8.54 15.50 27.91
CA PRO A 168 -9.06 15.08 29.22
C PRO A 168 -8.06 15.34 30.35
N ASP A 169 -8.56 15.38 31.59
CA ASP A 169 -7.72 15.50 32.78
C ASP A 169 -6.64 14.40 32.82
N ASN A 170 -5.41 14.80 33.14
CA ASN A 170 -4.20 13.96 33.21
C ASN A 170 -3.62 13.49 31.86
N VAL A 171 -4.09 14.03 30.73
CA VAL A 171 -3.43 13.88 29.43
C VAL A 171 -2.79 15.21 29.03
N TYR A 172 -1.52 15.15 28.61
CA TYR A 172 -0.70 16.32 28.28
C TYR A 172 0.00 16.14 26.92
N ILE A 173 0.23 17.25 26.23
CA ILE A 173 0.88 17.32 24.91
C ILE A 173 2.42 17.22 25.03
N ASP A 174 2.97 17.57 26.19
CA ASP A 174 4.40 17.55 26.53
C ASP A 174 4.60 16.98 27.95
N THR A 175 5.82 16.53 28.22
CA THR A 175 6.35 16.13 29.54
C THR A 175 6.31 17.25 30.58
N LYS A 176 6.13 18.51 30.16
CA LYS A 176 5.84 19.65 31.03
C LYS A 176 4.34 19.81 31.19
N GLU A 177 3.84 19.66 32.41
CA GLU A 177 2.44 19.45 32.82
C GLU A 177 1.42 20.58 32.49
N ASP A 178 1.70 21.51 31.56
CA ASP A 178 0.91 22.74 31.42
C ASP A 178 0.11 22.89 30.11
N LEU A 179 0.34 22.06 29.08
CA LEU A 179 -0.35 22.17 27.79
C LEU A 179 -1.45 21.10 27.62
N ARG A 180 -2.70 21.53 27.81
CA ARG A 180 -3.93 20.72 27.67
C ARG A 180 -4.77 21.03 26.43
N GLU A 181 -4.35 22.00 25.61
CA GLU A 181 -5.06 22.38 24.38
C GLU A 181 -4.16 22.18 23.17
N LEU A 182 -4.63 21.37 22.22
CA LEU A 182 -4.00 21.19 20.91
C LEU A 182 -4.68 22.12 19.91
N THR A 183 -3.93 23.03 19.32
CA THR A 183 -4.39 23.86 18.19
C THR A 183 -3.87 23.24 16.89
N TYR A 184 -4.72 23.12 15.87
CA TYR A 184 -4.37 22.51 14.59
C TYR A 184 -5.23 23.06 13.44
N ASP A 185 -4.71 22.99 12.22
CA ASP A 185 -5.45 23.35 11.01
C ASP A 185 -6.20 22.16 10.41
N ASN A 186 -7.47 22.37 10.02
CA ASN A 186 -8.29 21.40 9.31
C ASN A 186 -7.97 21.37 7.82
N THR A 187 -6.82 20.81 7.51
CA THR A 187 -6.21 20.76 6.18
C THR A 187 -6.38 19.40 5.53
N GLY A 188 -6.27 19.37 4.22
CA GLY A 188 -6.28 18.12 3.48
C GLY A 188 -6.08 18.36 1.99
N SER A 189 -6.34 17.32 1.21
CA SER A 189 -6.27 17.41 -0.24
C SER A 189 -7.39 16.66 -0.92
N ILE A 190 -7.88 17.18 -2.03
CA ILE A 190 -9.05 16.69 -2.75
C ILE A 190 -8.74 16.61 -4.24
N CYS A 191 -9.25 15.59 -4.93
CA CYS A 191 -9.23 15.51 -6.37
C CYS A 191 -10.65 15.25 -6.86
N VAL A 192 -11.11 16.12 -7.76
CA VAL A 192 -12.47 16.06 -8.30
C VAL A 192 -12.37 15.99 -9.82
N PRO A 193 -12.87 14.94 -10.47
CA PRO A 193 -13.01 14.92 -11.91
C PRO A 193 -14.22 15.72 -12.37
N ASP A 194 -14.31 15.94 -13.68
CA ASP A 194 -15.54 16.48 -14.25
C ASP A 194 -16.70 15.49 -14.10
N GLY A 195 -17.93 16.00 -14.07
CA GLY A 195 -19.15 15.23 -13.81
C GLY A 195 -19.91 15.68 -12.57
N LYS A 196 -20.95 14.92 -12.22
CA LYS A 196 -21.85 15.14 -11.07
C LYS A 196 -22.15 13.81 -10.40
N LYS A 197 -22.54 13.85 -9.12
CA LYS A 197 -22.89 12.68 -8.30
C LYS A 197 -21.84 11.56 -8.39
N LEU A 198 -20.58 11.96 -8.30
CA LEU A 198 -19.42 11.10 -8.36
C LEU A 198 -19.30 10.30 -7.05
N PRO A 199 -19.01 8.99 -7.10
CA PRO A 199 -18.63 8.24 -5.91
C PRO A 199 -17.40 8.85 -5.24
N LEU A 200 -17.31 8.74 -3.91
CA LEU A 200 -16.26 9.35 -3.09
C LEU A 200 -15.31 8.29 -2.53
N VAL A 201 -14.02 8.56 -2.57
CA VAL A 201 -13.00 7.80 -1.82
C VAL A 201 -12.36 8.68 -0.75
N ILE A 202 -12.42 8.26 0.51
CA ILE A 202 -11.80 8.96 1.64
C ILE A 202 -10.49 8.25 2.04
N PHE A 203 -9.38 8.99 2.02
CA PHE A 203 -8.04 8.53 2.39
C PHE A 203 -7.68 8.97 3.83
N LEU A 204 -7.22 8.01 4.63
CA LEU A 204 -6.73 8.19 6.00
C LEU A 204 -5.25 7.81 6.06
N HIS A 205 -4.35 8.77 6.24
CA HIS A 205 -2.90 8.53 6.20
C HIS A 205 -2.33 7.92 7.49
N ALA A 206 -1.09 7.42 7.40
CA ALA A 206 -0.31 6.87 8.51
C ALA A 206 0.14 7.91 9.55
N SER A 207 0.63 7.44 10.70
CA SER A 207 1.43 8.27 11.60
C SER A 207 2.83 8.37 11.02
N ALA A 208 3.39 9.58 10.99
CA ALA A 208 4.76 9.82 10.62
C ALA A 208 5.37 10.74 11.68
N ALA A 209 6.54 10.36 12.20
CA ALA A 209 7.29 11.16 13.16
C ALA A 209 7.92 12.35 12.42
N ALA A 210 7.15 13.40 12.19
CA ALA A 210 7.70 14.70 11.83
C ALA A 210 7.62 15.62 13.04
N GLU A 211 8.73 16.29 13.37
CA GLU A 211 8.81 17.30 14.43
C GLU A 211 7.92 18.52 14.19
N ASN A 212 7.15 18.55 13.09
CA ASN A 212 6.15 19.57 12.77
C ASN A 212 4.87 18.87 12.28
N MET A 213 3.70 19.40 12.64
CA MET A 213 2.38 18.87 12.26
C MET A 213 2.09 19.00 10.75
N SER A 214 2.92 18.41 9.88
CA SER A 214 2.76 18.53 8.43
C SER A 214 1.39 18.01 7.99
N PRO A 215 0.56 18.85 7.34
CA PRO A 215 -0.75 18.44 6.86
C PRO A 215 -0.74 17.71 5.50
N TYR A 216 0.44 17.49 4.92
CA TYR A 216 0.60 17.14 3.51
C TYR A 216 0.75 15.65 3.23
N PHE A 217 0.74 14.80 4.26
CA PHE A 217 0.62 13.35 4.09
C PHE A 217 -0.62 12.95 3.28
N SER A 218 -1.66 13.79 3.29
CA SER A 218 -2.84 13.60 2.45
C SER A 218 -2.52 13.69 0.95
N ILE A 219 -1.52 14.47 0.54
CA ILE A 219 -1.10 14.64 -0.87
C ILE A 219 -0.30 13.46 -1.36
N GLY A 220 0.36 12.71 -0.48
CA GLY A 220 1.11 11.52 -0.88
C GLY A 220 0.27 10.41 -1.52
N TYR A 221 -1.05 10.56 -1.57
CA TYR A 221 -1.96 9.73 -2.35
C TYR A 221 -2.28 10.28 -3.75
N SER A 222 -1.56 11.27 -4.26
CA SER A 222 -1.87 11.94 -5.54
C SER A 222 -2.01 10.97 -6.70
N ASP A 223 -1.08 10.01 -6.85
CA ASP A 223 -1.18 8.95 -7.88
C ASP A 223 -2.51 8.17 -7.79
N ASN A 224 -2.89 7.78 -6.58
CA ASN A 224 -4.13 7.04 -6.32
C ASN A 224 -5.37 7.90 -6.62
N LYS A 225 -5.36 9.17 -6.18
CA LYS A 225 -6.47 10.13 -6.39
C LYS A 225 -6.68 10.43 -7.87
N LYS A 226 -5.60 10.60 -8.62
CA LYS A 226 -5.65 10.83 -10.07
C LYS A 226 -6.10 9.58 -10.83
N ALA A 227 -5.64 8.40 -10.43
CA ALA A 227 -6.13 7.13 -11.00
C ALA A 227 -7.63 6.95 -10.77
N LEU A 228 -8.14 7.33 -9.59
CA LEU A 228 -9.57 7.37 -9.27
C LEU A 228 -10.33 8.42 -10.10
N ALA A 229 -9.79 9.64 -10.23
CA ALA A 229 -10.40 10.71 -11.01
C ALA A 229 -10.55 10.34 -12.50
N ASN A 230 -9.55 9.68 -13.08
CA ASN A 230 -9.62 9.14 -14.44
C ASN A 230 -10.73 8.10 -14.63
N GLU A 231 -11.29 7.59 -13.55
CA GLU A 231 -12.34 6.56 -13.52
C GLU A 231 -13.66 7.10 -12.96
N GLY A 232 -13.78 8.43 -12.84
CA GLY A 232 -15.00 9.11 -12.42
C GLY A 232 -15.26 9.08 -10.91
N PHE A 233 -14.22 8.97 -10.08
CA PHE A 233 -14.32 9.05 -8.62
C PHE A 233 -13.77 10.38 -8.11
N ALA A 234 -14.53 11.04 -7.23
CA ALA A 234 -13.96 12.09 -6.39
C ALA A 234 -13.18 11.44 -5.24
N SER A 235 -12.15 12.11 -4.75
CA SER A 235 -11.36 11.61 -3.62
C SER A 235 -10.88 12.72 -2.70
N ILE A 236 -10.83 12.44 -1.40
CA ILE A 236 -10.41 13.38 -0.37
C ILE A 236 -9.47 12.69 0.61
N GLY A 237 -8.38 13.35 0.99
CA GLY A 237 -7.50 12.96 2.09
C GLY A 237 -7.59 13.99 3.21
N LEU A 238 -7.53 13.50 4.44
CA LEU A 238 -7.64 14.32 5.65
C LEU A 238 -6.26 14.47 6.29
N ASN A 239 -5.97 15.62 6.90
CA ASN A 239 -4.83 15.73 7.82
C ASN A 239 -5.19 15.08 9.16
N LEU A 240 -4.54 13.97 9.47
CA LEU A 240 -4.67 13.21 10.71
C LEU A 240 -3.45 13.37 11.62
N THR A 241 -2.45 14.16 11.24
CA THR A 241 -1.26 14.42 12.05
C THR A 241 -1.60 14.87 13.48
N PRO A 242 -2.62 15.73 13.73
CA PRO A 242 -3.01 16.09 15.10
C PRO A 242 -3.44 14.89 15.96
N VAL A 243 -4.05 13.86 15.36
CA VAL A 243 -4.44 12.62 16.06
C VAL A 243 -3.19 11.87 16.56
N TYR A 244 -2.18 11.78 15.69
CA TYR A 244 -0.97 11.02 15.97
C TYR A 244 0.02 11.77 16.85
N TYR A 245 -0.07 13.11 16.92
CA TYR A 245 0.72 13.91 17.85
C TYR A 245 0.55 13.44 19.32
N LEU A 246 -0.62 12.90 19.66
CA LEU A 246 -0.90 12.38 21.01
C LEU A 246 -0.15 11.08 21.36
N ASP A 247 0.63 10.51 20.44
CA ASP A 247 1.47 9.32 20.68
C ASP A 247 2.63 9.56 21.64
N SER A 248 3.08 10.81 21.77
CA SER A 248 4.21 11.19 22.63
C SER A 248 3.96 10.93 24.12
N ASN A 249 2.69 10.79 24.53
CA ASN A 249 2.31 10.54 25.91
C ASN A 249 2.23 9.03 26.21
N LYS A 250 3.32 8.47 26.76
CA LYS A 250 3.41 7.03 27.12
C LYS A 250 2.71 6.67 28.43
N ASN A 251 2.35 7.66 29.26
CA ASN A 251 1.63 7.44 30.50
C ASN A 251 0.11 7.45 30.19
N TYR A 252 -0.65 6.48 30.71
CA TYR A 252 -2.12 6.38 30.54
C TYR A 252 -2.63 5.99 29.13
N GLN A 253 -2.17 4.84 28.60
CA GLN A 253 -2.54 4.34 27.26
C GLN A 253 -4.05 4.37 26.96
N ASN A 254 -4.91 3.92 27.87
CA ASN A 254 -6.37 3.89 27.62
C ASN A 254 -6.96 5.30 27.38
N ILE A 255 -6.56 6.28 28.19
CA ILE A 255 -7.09 7.66 28.10
C ILE A 255 -6.57 8.35 26.84
N ARG A 256 -5.31 8.06 26.46
CA ARG A 256 -4.74 8.50 25.17
C ARG A 256 -5.54 7.94 24.00
N ASP A 257 -5.79 6.64 23.97
CA ASP A 257 -6.50 5.99 22.87
C ASP A 257 -7.92 6.58 22.70
N GLU A 258 -8.63 6.81 23.80
CA GLU A 258 -9.94 7.50 23.79
C GLU A 258 -9.84 8.93 23.25
N SER A 259 -8.81 9.69 23.66
CA SER A 259 -8.56 11.05 23.18
C SER A 259 -8.27 11.09 21.69
N GLN A 260 -7.47 10.15 21.18
CA GLN A 260 -7.19 10.05 19.76
C GLN A 260 -8.43 9.67 18.95
N LYS A 261 -9.25 8.73 19.43
CA LYS A 261 -10.53 8.37 18.80
C LYS A 261 -11.49 9.57 18.76
N ALA A 262 -11.57 10.34 19.84
CA ALA A 262 -12.40 11.54 19.92
C ALA A 262 -11.91 12.65 18.97
N LEU A 263 -10.60 12.92 18.92
CA LEU A 263 -10.02 13.88 18.00
C LEU A 263 -10.18 13.45 16.53
N PHE A 264 -9.94 12.18 16.22
CA PHE A 264 -10.21 11.60 14.90
C PHE A 264 -11.67 11.80 14.50
N THR A 265 -12.61 11.52 15.42
CA THR A 265 -14.04 11.73 15.19
C THR A 265 -14.36 13.19 14.89
N LYS A 266 -13.79 14.13 15.64
CA LYS A 266 -13.97 15.57 15.43
C LYS A 266 -13.48 16.00 14.05
N ILE A 267 -12.27 15.61 13.66
CA ILE A 267 -11.67 15.94 12.36
C ILE A 267 -12.51 15.33 11.22
N LEU A 268 -12.83 14.03 11.29
CA LEU A 268 -13.62 13.37 10.25
C LEU A 268 -14.98 14.04 10.07
N LYS A 269 -15.73 14.29 11.16
CA LYS A 269 -17.04 14.96 11.11
C LYS A 269 -16.92 16.37 10.52
N LYS A 270 -15.91 17.16 10.91
CA LYS A 270 -15.67 18.52 10.40
C LYS A 270 -15.44 18.53 8.89
N HIS A 271 -14.55 17.66 8.40
CA HIS A 271 -14.21 17.60 6.97
C HIS A 271 -15.38 17.11 6.12
N VAL A 272 -16.06 16.04 6.55
CA VAL A 272 -17.20 15.46 5.83
C VAL A 272 -18.41 16.40 5.83
N GLN A 273 -18.69 17.09 6.95
CA GLN A 273 -19.76 18.09 7.00
C GLN A 273 -19.47 19.26 6.07
N SER A 274 -18.23 19.78 6.05
CA SER A 274 -17.86 20.84 5.11
C SER A 274 -18.05 20.41 3.65
N LEU A 275 -17.71 19.17 3.33
CA LEU A 275 -17.91 18.62 1.99
C LEU A 275 -19.41 18.50 1.64
N LEU A 276 -20.25 18.03 2.57
CA LEU A 276 -21.71 17.98 2.43
C LEU A 276 -22.29 19.38 2.18
N ASP A 277 -21.88 20.36 2.96
CA ASP A 277 -22.39 21.73 2.86
C ASP A 277 -22.03 22.34 1.49
N ASN A 278 -20.79 22.17 1.02
CA ASN A 278 -20.36 22.68 -0.28
C ASN A 278 -21.01 21.94 -1.46
N VAL A 279 -21.28 20.64 -1.34
CA VAL A 279 -21.97 19.87 -2.38
C VAL A 279 -23.45 20.24 -2.51
N ASN A 280 -24.09 20.63 -1.40
CA ASN A 280 -25.51 20.98 -1.34
C ASN A 280 -25.79 22.50 -1.41
N SER A 281 -24.75 23.35 -1.33
CA SER A 281 -24.90 24.80 -1.36
C SER A 281 -25.42 25.30 -2.72
N ASN A 282 -26.33 26.29 -2.66
CA ASN A 282 -26.80 27.03 -3.84
C ASN A 282 -26.06 28.36 -4.03
N THR A 283 -25.20 28.74 -3.09
CA THR A 283 -24.33 29.92 -3.17
C THR A 283 -22.92 29.46 -3.49
N ASP A 284 -22.19 30.22 -4.33
CA ASP A 284 -20.73 30.09 -4.49
C ASP A 284 -20.08 30.32 -3.12
N THR A 285 -20.00 29.27 -2.32
CA THR A 285 -19.15 29.24 -1.15
C THR A 285 -17.72 29.37 -1.68
N ASN A 286 -16.92 30.22 -1.04
CA ASN A 286 -15.50 30.41 -1.38
C ASN A 286 -14.90 29.08 -1.82
N ASN A 287 -14.33 29.05 -3.03
CA ASN A 287 -13.85 27.85 -3.72
C ASN A 287 -12.66 27.19 -2.98
N ILE A 288 -12.90 26.74 -1.76
CA ILE A 288 -11.93 26.27 -0.77
C ILE A 288 -11.26 24.99 -1.21
N TYR A 289 -11.96 24.22 -2.04
CA TYR A 289 -11.48 22.98 -2.63
C TYR A 289 -10.82 23.19 -4.01
N GLY A 290 -10.86 24.39 -4.57
CA GLY A 290 -10.37 24.70 -5.93
C GLY A 290 -11.34 24.32 -7.06
N PHE A 291 -12.47 23.67 -6.75
CA PHE A 291 -13.51 23.28 -7.71
C PHE A 291 -14.91 23.77 -7.29
N ASP A 292 -15.79 24.00 -8.27
CA ASP A 292 -17.24 24.06 -8.03
C ASP A 292 -17.71 22.68 -7.54
N MET A 293 -18.13 22.63 -6.27
CA MET A 293 -18.53 21.40 -5.60
C MET A 293 -20.01 21.07 -5.74
N LYS A 294 -20.82 21.99 -6.27
CA LYS A 294 -22.27 21.82 -6.35
C LYS A 294 -22.63 20.54 -7.09
N ASP A 295 -23.42 19.69 -6.43
CA ASP A 295 -23.85 18.39 -6.94
C ASP A 295 -22.73 17.42 -7.36
N LYS A 296 -21.47 17.66 -6.96
CA LYS A 296 -20.34 16.84 -7.43
C LYS A 296 -20.30 15.44 -6.85
N ILE A 297 -20.72 15.22 -5.62
CA ILE A 297 -20.50 13.96 -4.89
C ILE A 297 -21.81 13.21 -4.61
N ASP A 298 -21.76 11.89 -4.70
CA ASP A 298 -22.78 10.97 -4.19
C ASP A 298 -22.31 10.27 -2.91
N PHE A 299 -22.87 10.70 -1.78
CA PHE A 299 -22.55 10.18 -0.45
C PHE A 299 -23.15 8.79 -0.16
N ASN A 300 -23.89 8.19 -1.10
CA ASN A 300 -24.32 6.79 -0.98
C ASN A 300 -23.28 5.80 -1.49
N ASN A 301 -22.24 6.29 -2.18
CA ASN A 301 -21.21 5.48 -2.81
C ASN A 301 -19.83 5.93 -2.32
N VAL A 302 -19.55 5.62 -1.05
CA VAL A 302 -18.28 5.99 -0.38
C VAL A 302 -17.38 4.77 -0.21
N ILE A 303 -16.09 4.91 -0.47
CA ILE A 303 -15.05 3.91 -0.16
C ILE A 303 -14.06 4.52 0.83
N LEU A 304 -13.64 3.74 1.81
CA LEU A 304 -12.61 4.13 2.78
C LEU A 304 -11.28 3.48 2.41
N VAL A 305 -10.19 4.26 2.44
CA VAL A 305 -8.83 3.77 2.23
C VAL A 305 -7.97 4.28 3.37
N GLY A 306 -7.32 3.38 4.10
CA GLY A 306 -6.46 3.72 5.23
C GLY A 306 -5.08 3.09 5.10
N HIS A 307 -4.04 3.78 5.56
CA HIS A 307 -2.66 3.28 5.60
C HIS A 307 -2.13 3.26 7.04
N SER A 308 -1.40 2.21 7.44
CA SER A 308 -0.83 2.09 8.79
C SER A 308 -1.91 2.24 9.86
N ARG A 309 -1.77 3.19 10.77
CA ARG A 309 -2.81 3.56 11.75
C ARG A 309 -4.12 3.99 11.12
N GLY A 310 -4.06 4.69 9.98
CA GLY A 310 -5.22 5.00 9.15
C GLY A 310 -5.96 3.74 8.68
N GLY A 311 -5.24 2.62 8.50
CA GLY A 311 -5.78 1.31 8.15
C GLY A 311 -6.62 0.65 9.25
N GLN A 312 -6.32 0.94 10.53
CA GLN A 312 -7.21 0.56 11.64
C GLN A 312 -8.36 1.59 11.81
N ASN A 313 -8.07 2.88 11.61
CA ASN A 313 -9.05 3.97 11.80
C ASN A 313 -10.25 3.92 10.86
N LEU A 314 -10.12 3.27 9.70
CA LEU A 314 -11.25 3.15 8.76
C LEU A 314 -12.45 2.42 9.35
N PHE A 315 -12.27 1.55 10.35
CA PHE A 315 -13.38 0.83 10.98
C PHE A 315 -14.16 1.75 11.92
N LEU A 316 -13.47 2.64 12.63
CA LEU A 316 -14.10 3.73 13.38
C LEU A 316 -14.75 4.76 12.43
N ALA A 317 -14.08 5.08 11.32
CA ALA A 317 -14.61 5.99 10.31
C ALA A 317 -15.93 5.49 9.72
N TYR A 318 -16.06 4.19 9.49
CA TYR A 318 -17.30 3.57 9.02
C TYR A 318 -18.48 3.88 9.95
N ASP A 319 -18.32 3.67 11.26
CA ASP A 319 -19.38 3.92 12.22
C ASP A 319 -19.75 5.40 12.31
N ILE A 320 -18.75 6.28 12.31
CA ILE A 320 -18.94 7.74 12.30
C ILE A 320 -19.70 8.20 11.04
N LEU A 321 -19.31 7.72 9.86
CA LEU A 321 -19.99 8.07 8.61
C LEU A 321 -21.43 7.57 8.62
N LYS A 322 -21.67 6.36 9.14
CA LYS A 322 -23.02 5.81 9.29
C LYS A 322 -23.88 6.67 10.22
N GLU A 323 -23.34 7.17 11.33
CA GLU A 323 -24.03 8.13 12.22
C GLU A 323 -24.40 9.43 11.48
N MET A 324 -23.55 9.88 10.55
CA MET A 324 -23.80 11.04 9.70
C MET A 324 -24.78 10.75 8.54
N GLY A 325 -25.34 9.53 8.45
CA GLY A 325 -26.22 9.13 7.35
C GLY A 325 -25.50 8.80 6.04
N ILE A 326 -24.18 8.63 6.07
CA ILE A 326 -23.34 8.30 4.92
C ILE A 326 -23.05 6.80 4.91
N ASN A 327 -23.27 6.15 3.77
CA ASN A 327 -23.11 4.71 3.66
C ASN A 327 -21.81 4.35 2.91
N ALA A 328 -20.81 3.87 3.65
CA ALA A 328 -19.61 3.30 3.04
C ALA A 328 -19.89 1.92 2.44
N LYS A 329 -19.45 1.73 1.21
CA LYS A 329 -19.63 0.53 0.39
C LYS A 329 -18.43 -0.41 0.39
N GLY A 330 -17.33 -0.01 1.00
CA GLY A 330 -16.16 -0.86 1.17
C GLY A 330 -15.00 -0.15 1.84
N ALA A 331 -14.04 -0.93 2.31
CA ALA A 331 -12.85 -0.46 3.01
C ALA A 331 -11.57 -1.15 2.51
N ILE A 332 -10.49 -0.38 2.36
CA ILE A 332 -9.17 -0.88 2.01
C ILE A 332 -8.18 -0.48 3.11
N SER A 333 -7.58 -1.47 3.75
CA SER A 333 -6.61 -1.32 4.83
C SER A 333 -5.21 -1.68 4.34
N MET A 334 -4.36 -0.69 4.08
CA MET A 334 -2.99 -0.88 3.58
C MET A 334 -1.98 -0.83 4.72
N ALA A 335 -1.12 -1.84 4.81
CA ALA A 335 -0.08 -1.97 5.83
C ALA A 335 -0.56 -1.62 7.25
N PRO A 336 -1.73 -2.11 7.72
CA PRO A 336 -2.32 -1.58 8.94
C PRO A 336 -1.50 -1.87 10.19
N ALA A 337 -1.49 -0.91 11.11
CA ALA A 337 -0.95 -1.07 12.45
C ALA A 337 -2.10 -1.26 13.44
N LYS A 338 -2.00 -2.27 14.32
CA LYS A 338 -2.94 -2.44 15.43
C LYS A 338 -2.40 -1.71 16.65
N TYR A 339 -2.78 -0.45 16.79
CA TYR A 339 -2.25 0.44 17.83
C TYR A 339 -3.28 0.78 18.92
N TRP A 340 -4.56 0.50 18.69
CA TRP A 340 -5.60 0.46 19.73
C TRP A 340 -6.12 -0.95 19.96
N LYS A 341 -6.86 -1.12 21.06
CA LYS A 341 -7.66 -2.32 21.32
C LYS A 341 -8.56 -2.66 20.12
N ASP A 342 -8.70 -3.96 19.87
CA ASP A 342 -9.58 -4.51 18.83
C ASP A 342 -11.01 -3.98 18.95
N PHE A 343 -11.65 -3.81 17.80
CA PHE A 343 -13.07 -3.54 17.73
C PHE A 343 -13.85 -4.78 18.14
N ASP A 344 -14.89 -4.60 18.96
CA ASP A 344 -15.76 -5.70 19.37
C ASP A 344 -16.48 -6.32 18.15
N ASN A 345 -16.79 -5.51 17.13
CA ASN A 345 -17.33 -5.96 15.86
C ASN A 345 -16.73 -5.15 14.71
N TYR A 346 -16.45 -5.81 13.60
CA TYR A 346 -15.97 -5.16 12.38
C TYR A 346 -17.14 -5.01 11.39
N PRO A 347 -17.18 -3.95 10.57
CA PRO A 347 -18.30 -3.71 9.67
C PRO A 347 -18.43 -4.77 8.57
N ASP A 348 -19.67 -5.22 8.31
CA ASP A 348 -20.00 -6.18 7.23
C ASP A 348 -20.14 -5.45 5.88
N ILE A 349 -19.02 -4.92 5.40
CA ILE A 349 -18.82 -4.34 4.07
C ILE A 349 -17.71 -5.09 3.33
N PRO A 350 -17.63 -5.01 1.99
CA PRO A 350 -16.46 -5.46 1.26
C PRO A 350 -15.19 -4.87 1.87
N THR A 351 -14.21 -5.71 2.21
CA THR A 351 -12.97 -5.27 2.86
C THR A 351 -11.76 -5.89 2.18
N GLY A 352 -10.79 -5.07 1.82
CA GLY A 352 -9.48 -5.49 1.31
C GLY A 352 -8.38 -5.09 2.28
N ILE A 353 -7.42 -5.99 2.54
CA ILE A 353 -6.26 -5.72 3.39
C ILE A 353 -5.00 -6.00 2.57
N ILE A 354 -4.02 -5.09 2.60
CA ILE A 354 -2.70 -5.31 1.98
C ILE A 354 -1.67 -5.35 3.09
N ILE A 355 -0.90 -6.42 3.20
CA ILE A 355 0.28 -6.54 4.07
C ILE A 355 1.56 -6.55 3.21
N PRO A 356 2.48 -5.60 3.39
CA PRO A 356 3.72 -5.55 2.61
C PRO A 356 4.76 -6.53 3.18
N GLN A 357 5.49 -7.24 2.31
CA GLN A 357 6.48 -8.25 2.73
C GLN A 357 7.62 -7.68 3.58
N LEU A 358 8.08 -6.48 3.23
CA LEU A 358 9.22 -5.79 3.84
C LEU A 358 8.73 -4.63 4.72
N ASP A 359 7.64 -4.85 5.46
CA ASP A 359 7.16 -3.88 6.44
C ASP A 359 8.17 -3.71 7.59
N GLY A 360 8.85 -2.56 7.62
CA GLY A 360 9.79 -2.20 8.68
C GLY A 360 9.13 -1.53 9.89
N ASP A 361 7.93 -0.96 9.74
CA ASP A 361 7.25 -0.23 10.81
C ASP A 361 6.33 -1.16 11.62
N VAL A 362 5.56 -1.99 10.90
CA VAL A 362 4.69 -3.02 11.47
C VAL A 362 5.30 -4.37 11.16
N VAL A 363 6.43 -4.65 11.81
CA VAL A 363 7.24 -5.86 11.61
C VAL A 363 6.50 -7.17 11.91
N THR A 364 5.37 -7.09 12.60
CA THR A 364 4.45 -8.20 12.91
C THR A 364 3.42 -8.45 11.81
N LEU A 365 3.24 -7.53 10.85
CA LEU A 365 2.22 -7.59 9.80
C LEU A 365 0.79 -7.77 10.35
N ASP A 366 0.39 -6.86 11.25
CA ASP A 366 -0.87 -6.92 12.02
C ASP A 366 -2.13 -7.08 11.17
N GLY A 367 -2.08 -6.69 9.89
CA GLY A 367 -3.19 -6.87 8.95
C GLY A 367 -3.68 -8.31 8.85
N ARG A 368 -2.82 -9.32 9.11
CA ARG A 368 -3.27 -10.71 9.19
C ARG A 368 -4.18 -10.95 10.39
N LYS A 369 -3.84 -10.42 11.57
CA LYS A 369 -4.69 -10.54 12.76
C LYS A 369 -6.04 -9.88 12.54
N ILE A 370 -6.05 -8.69 11.91
CA ILE A 370 -7.30 -7.99 11.54
C ILE A 370 -8.14 -8.85 10.60
N PHE A 371 -7.53 -9.45 9.56
CA PHE A 371 -8.24 -10.37 8.66
C PHE A 371 -8.84 -11.55 9.41
N ASP A 372 -8.07 -12.18 10.32
CA ASP A 372 -8.53 -13.31 11.11
C ASP A 372 -9.69 -12.94 12.06
N ASP A 373 -9.67 -11.75 12.66
CA ASP A 373 -10.77 -11.27 13.49
C ASP A 373 -12.04 -10.99 12.70
N ILE A 374 -11.89 -10.46 11.48
CA ILE A 374 -13.02 -10.18 10.59
C ILE A 374 -13.62 -11.49 10.06
N ARG A 375 -12.80 -12.42 9.57
CA ARG A 375 -13.29 -13.66 8.94
C ARG A 375 -14.05 -14.57 9.90
N LEU A 376 -13.75 -14.50 11.20
CA LEU A 376 -14.42 -15.30 12.23
C LEU A 376 -15.83 -14.78 12.56
N GLN A 377 -16.19 -13.59 12.07
CA GLN A 377 -17.55 -13.07 12.18
C GLN A 377 -18.43 -13.66 11.09
N LYS A 378 -19.74 -13.76 11.37
CA LYS A 378 -20.72 -14.03 10.32
C LYS A 378 -20.80 -12.83 9.39
N ARG A 379 -20.47 -13.00 8.11
CA ARG A 379 -20.40 -11.91 7.13
C ARG A 379 -21.14 -12.25 5.85
N LYS A 380 -21.82 -11.26 5.31
CA LYS A 380 -22.45 -11.30 3.97
C LYS A 380 -21.56 -10.67 2.91
N LYS A 381 -20.49 -10.00 3.30
CA LYS A 381 -19.60 -9.28 2.40
C LYS A 381 -18.19 -9.85 2.37
N ASP A 382 -17.63 -9.75 1.17
CA ASP A 382 -16.31 -10.28 0.80
C ASP A 382 -15.18 -9.66 1.63
N LEU A 383 -14.17 -10.48 1.93
CA LEU A 383 -12.97 -10.11 2.66
C LEU A 383 -11.74 -10.66 1.92
N GLN A 384 -10.80 -9.78 1.58
CA GLN A 384 -9.53 -10.12 0.95
C GLN A 384 -8.34 -9.70 1.83
N LEU A 385 -7.29 -10.51 1.83
CA LEU A 385 -5.97 -10.14 2.32
C LEU A 385 -4.91 -10.48 1.27
N LEU A 386 -4.11 -9.48 0.90
CA LEU A 386 -3.01 -9.55 -0.04
C LEU A 386 -1.68 -9.46 0.71
N TYR A 387 -0.83 -10.48 0.57
CA TYR A 387 0.59 -10.36 0.90
C TYR A 387 1.35 -9.91 -0.35
N LEU A 388 1.83 -8.67 -0.35
CA LEU A 388 2.50 -8.05 -1.49
C LEU A 388 4.01 -8.22 -1.38
N TYR A 389 4.60 -9.00 -2.29
CA TYR A 389 6.04 -9.24 -2.32
C TYR A 389 6.83 -7.97 -2.59
N SER A 390 8.00 -7.85 -1.97
CA SER A 390 8.93 -6.72 -2.06
C SER A 390 8.37 -5.34 -1.66
N ALA A 391 7.07 -5.18 -1.39
CA ALA A 391 6.53 -3.93 -0.89
C ALA A 391 7.03 -3.64 0.54
N ASN A 392 7.23 -2.36 0.84
CA ASN A 392 7.56 -1.87 2.19
C ASN A 392 6.38 -1.09 2.80
N HIS A 393 6.55 -0.61 4.03
CA HIS A 393 5.51 0.13 4.74
C HIS A 393 5.13 1.45 4.07
N ASN A 394 6.12 2.25 3.70
CA ASN A 394 5.95 3.67 3.40
C ASN A 394 5.67 3.99 1.93
N ASN A 395 6.08 3.12 1.00
CA ASN A 395 5.93 3.33 -0.44
C ASN A 395 4.47 3.37 -0.95
N PHE A 396 3.45 3.18 -0.09
CA PHE A 396 2.05 3.45 -0.44
C PHE A 396 1.73 4.96 -0.51
N ASN A 397 2.61 5.82 0.02
CA ASN A 397 2.44 7.26 0.12
C ASN A 397 3.73 7.97 -0.35
N SER A 398 3.65 8.89 -1.31
CA SER A 398 4.84 9.54 -1.88
C SER A 398 5.52 10.56 -0.96
N THR A 399 4.85 10.95 0.13
CA THR A 399 5.28 12.03 1.03
C THR A 399 5.83 11.54 2.37
N ILE A 400 5.73 10.24 2.67
CA ILE A 400 6.39 9.67 3.85
C ILE A 400 7.86 9.40 3.47
N PHE A 401 8.78 9.89 4.30
CA PHE A 401 10.22 9.85 4.02
C PHE A 401 10.69 8.44 3.64
N LYS A 402 11.64 8.40 2.68
CA LYS A 402 12.40 7.20 2.30
C LYS A 402 13.43 6.84 3.37
N ILE A 403 13.05 6.77 4.64
CA ILE A 403 13.89 6.02 5.58
C ILE A 403 13.79 4.57 5.11
N GLU A 404 14.95 3.92 4.96
CA GLU A 404 15.07 2.57 4.42
C GLU A 404 14.39 1.54 5.34
N ASP A 405 13.06 1.50 5.36
CA ASP A 405 12.30 0.53 6.16
C ASP A 405 12.23 -0.84 5.46
N SER A 406 13.15 -1.10 4.53
CA SER A 406 13.49 -2.44 4.06
C SER A 406 14.21 -3.18 5.18
N PHE A 407 13.43 -3.83 6.04
CA PHE A 407 13.82 -4.81 7.05
C PHE A 407 15.30 -5.26 7.02
N VAL A 408 16.18 -4.64 7.83
CA VAL A 408 17.48 -5.20 8.24
C VAL A 408 17.71 -4.91 9.72
N TYR A 409 17.41 -5.87 10.58
CA TYR A 409 17.79 -5.82 12.00
C TYR A 409 19.12 -6.54 12.30
N ASP A 410 19.97 -6.83 11.30
CA ASP A 410 21.32 -7.36 11.59
C ASP A 410 22.37 -7.01 10.55
N LYS A 411 23.62 -6.83 11.02
CA LYS A 411 24.83 -6.47 10.25
C LYS A 411 25.18 -7.46 9.13
N ASP A 412 24.62 -8.67 9.16
CA ASP A 412 24.91 -9.77 8.26
C ASP A 412 23.72 -10.23 7.38
N ASN A 413 22.56 -9.56 7.49
CA ASN A 413 21.42 -9.83 6.59
C ASN A 413 21.47 -8.86 5.40
N ILE A 414 21.61 -9.42 4.20
CA ILE A 414 21.56 -8.66 2.94
C ILE A 414 20.17 -8.00 2.85
N PRO A 415 20.06 -6.67 2.79
CA PRO A 415 18.79 -5.99 2.58
C PRO A 415 18.14 -6.55 1.31
N LYS A 416 16.87 -6.94 1.40
CA LYS A 416 16.07 -7.15 0.20
C LYS A 416 15.70 -5.78 -0.33
N GLU A 417 16.04 -5.51 -1.58
CA GLU A 417 15.64 -4.29 -2.26
C GLU A 417 14.11 -4.22 -2.30
N ALA A 418 13.57 -3.13 -1.75
CA ALA A 418 12.14 -2.88 -1.77
C ALA A 418 11.68 -2.55 -3.20
N MET A 419 10.42 -2.88 -3.50
CA MET A 419 9.74 -2.46 -4.72
C MET A 419 9.85 -0.94 -4.86
N PRO A 420 10.25 -0.40 -6.04
CA PRO A 420 10.24 1.02 -6.31
C PRO A 420 8.90 1.67 -5.91
N GLY A 421 8.97 2.87 -5.31
CA GLY A 421 7.79 3.50 -4.73
C GLY A 421 6.70 3.82 -5.76
N ASP A 422 7.07 4.21 -6.96
CA ASP A 422 6.15 4.40 -8.10
C ASP A 422 5.46 3.09 -8.53
N GLU A 423 6.19 1.98 -8.56
CA GLU A 423 5.63 0.65 -8.85
C GLU A 423 4.64 0.19 -7.77
N GLN A 424 4.96 0.39 -6.49
CA GLN A 424 4.08 0.06 -5.36
C GLN A 424 2.81 0.93 -5.37
N ARG A 425 2.93 2.25 -5.63
CA ARG A 425 1.77 3.13 -5.76
C ARG A 425 0.94 2.82 -7.02
N ALA A 426 1.56 2.38 -8.11
CA ALA A 426 0.84 1.92 -9.30
C ALA A 426 0.03 0.64 -9.04
N PHE A 427 0.57 -0.30 -8.27
CA PHE A 427 -0.18 -1.47 -7.78
C PHE A 427 -1.36 -1.03 -6.90
N ALA A 428 -1.10 -0.19 -5.90
CA ALA A 428 -2.12 0.31 -4.98
C ALA A 428 -3.25 1.05 -5.73
N SER A 429 -2.90 1.93 -6.66
CA SER A 429 -3.86 2.69 -7.49
C SER A 429 -4.80 1.75 -8.27
N LYS A 430 -4.24 0.73 -8.93
CA LYS A 430 -5.04 -0.27 -9.68
C LYS A 430 -5.93 -1.08 -8.76
N TYR A 431 -5.42 -1.52 -7.61
CA TYR A 431 -6.21 -2.25 -6.63
C TYR A 431 -7.37 -1.40 -6.09
N ILE A 432 -7.09 -0.17 -5.65
CA ILE A 432 -8.08 0.77 -5.10
C ILE A 432 -9.18 1.06 -6.12
N VAL A 433 -8.83 1.38 -7.37
CA VAL A 433 -9.80 1.64 -8.45
C VAL A 433 -10.71 0.42 -8.70
N ASN A 434 -10.11 -0.76 -8.88
CA ASN A 434 -10.89 -1.96 -9.18
C ASN A 434 -11.74 -2.41 -8.00
N PHE A 435 -11.24 -2.25 -6.78
CA PHE A 435 -11.98 -2.49 -5.55
C PHE A 435 -13.17 -1.54 -5.45
N ALA A 436 -12.95 -0.22 -5.62
CA ALA A 436 -14.02 0.77 -5.53
C ALA A 436 -15.13 0.49 -6.55
N LYS A 437 -14.75 0.21 -7.81
CA LYS A 437 -15.68 -0.19 -8.87
C LYS A 437 -16.45 -1.46 -8.51
N SER A 438 -15.78 -2.50 -8.03
CA SER A 438 -16.41 -3.79 -7.73
C SER A 438 -17.35 -3.69 -6.54
N SER A 439 -16.92 -3.03 -5.46
CA SER A 439 -17.72 -2.78 -4.26
C SER A 439 -18.98 -1.96 -4.53
N ILE A 440 -18.88 -0.89 -5.32
CA ILE A 440 -20.04 -0.03 -5.65
C ILE A 440 -20.97 -0.68 -6.67
N LYS A 441 -20.44 -1.24 -7.77
CA LYS A 441 -21.27 -1.74 -8.88
C LYS A 441 -21.81 -3.14 -8.63
N LYS A 442 -21.02 -4.02 -8.03
CA LYS A 442 -21.34 -5.46 -7.85
C LYS A 442 -21.60 -5.84 -6.40
N GLY A 443 -21.10 -5.06 -5.44
CA GLY A 443 -21.22 -5.38 -4.02
C GLY A 443 -20.38 -6.60 -3.59
N ASN A 444 -19.41 -7.02 -4.41
CA ASN A 444 -18.50 -8.15 -4.18
C ASN A 444 -17.12 -7.88 -4.81
N LEU A 445 -16.13 -8.73 -4.49
CA LEU A 445 -14.72 -8.62 -4.88
C LEU A 445 -14.25 -9.77 -5.78
N SER A 446 -15.17 -10.60 -6.29
CA SER A 446 -14.83 -11.83 -7.03
C SER A 446 -14.06 -11.55 -8.34
N SER A 447 -14.12 -10.34 -8.91
CA SER A 447 -13.33 -9.96 -10.09
C SER A 447 -11.90 -9.50 -9.78
N ILE A 448 -11.46 -9.54 -8.53
CA ILE A 448 -10.11 -9.13 -8.12
C ILE A 448 -9.42 -10.36 -7.53
N LEU A 449 -8.91 -11.23 -8.40
CA LEU A 449 -8.19 -12.44 -8.04
C LEU A 449 -6.83 -12.46 -8.76
N PRO A 450 -5.76 -12.96 -8.12
CA PRO A 450 -4.51 -13.19 -8.82
C PRO A 450 -4.65 -14.37 -9.80
N SER A 451 -3.72 -14.46 -10.74
CA SER A 451 -3.52 -15.69 -11.51
C SER A 451 -3.18 -16.87 -10.59
N SER A 452 -3.31 -18.10 -11.10
CA SER A 452 -2.99 -19.32 -10.34
C SER A 452 -1.57 -19.32 -9.75
N ASP A 453 -0.62 -18.67 -10.44
CA ASP A 453 0.77 -18.54 -10.01
C ASP A 453 1.05 -17.29 -9.15
N GLY A 454 0.02 -16.55 -8.76
CA GLY A 454 0.09 -15.47 -7.78
C GLY A 454 0.47 -14.11 -8.38
N ASN A 455 0.16 -13.81 -9.64
CA ASN A 455 0.34 -12.47 -10.19
C ASN A 455 -0.96 -11.66 -10.14
N LEU A 456 -0.88 -10.43 -9.65
CA LEU A 456 -1.95 -9.43 -9.72
C LEU A 456 -1.34 -8.08 -10.10
N TYR A 457 -1.86 -7.44 -11.15
CA TYR A 457 -1.35 -6.17 -11.67
C TYR A 457 0.17 -6.11 -11.94
N LYS A 458 0.73 -7.22 -12.45
CA LYS A 458 2.17 -7.44 -12.71
C LYS A 458 3.03 -7.65 -11.45
N GLN A 459 2.43 -7.67 -10.26
CA GLN A 459 3.14 -7.94 -9.02
C GLN A 459 2.82 -9.33 -8.49
N LYS A 460 3.80 -9.94 -7.82
CA LYS A 460 3.60 -11.19 -7.08
C LYS A 460 2.83 -10.91 -5.80
N VAL A 461 1.83 -11.75 -5.52
CA VAL A 461 1.01 -11.71 -4.30
C VAL A 461 0.66 -13.11 -3.83
N LEU A 462 0.41 -13.26 -2.52
CA LEU A 462 -0.44 -14.33 -1.99
C LEU A 462 -1.77 -13.72 -1.59
N MET A 463 -2.88 -14.43 -1.82
CA MET A 463 -4.22 -13.94 -1.47
C MET A 463 -4.96 -14.91 -0.54
N SER A 464 -5.44 -14.41 0.58
CA SER A 464 -6.55 -15.01 1.32
C SER A 464 -7.86 -14.36 0.89
N PHE A 465 -8.90 -15.14 0.62
CA PHE A 465 -10.18 -14.62 0.13
C PHE A 465 -11.38 -15.36 0.70
N VAL A 466 -12.15 -14.69 1.56
CA VAL A 466 -13.42 -15.18 2.09
C VAL A 466 -14.55 -14.44 1.40
N LYS A 467 -15.35 -15.15 0.60
CA LYS A 467 -16.56 -14.58 0.00
C LYS A 467 -17.65 -14.42 1.06
N GLY A 468 -18.49 -13.40 0.91
CA GLY A 468 -19.70 -13.28 1.71
C GLY A 468 -20.57 -14.54 1.65
N ASP A 469 -21.22 -14.88 2.77
CA ASP A 469 -22.06 -16.07 2.92
C ASP A 469 -21.33 -17.43 2.70
N SER A 470 -19.99 -17.44 2.79
CA SER A 470 -19.22 -18.68 2.84
C SER A 470 -19.63 -19.55 4.03
N GLN A 471 -19.61 -20.87 3.85
CA GLN A 471 -19.97 -21.83 4.89
C GLN A 471 -18.72 -22.47 5.50
N PRO A 472 -18.40 -22.21 6.79
CA PRO A 472 -17.30 -22.87 7.49
C PRO A 472 -17.53 -24.39 7.57
N LEU A 473 -16.48 -25.16 7.30
CA LEU A 473 -16.44 -26.61 7.49
C LEU A 473 -15.49 -27.00 8.63
N PHE A 474 -14.41 -26.24 8.80
CA PHE A 474 -13.40 -26.44 9.83
C PHE A 474 -12.66 -25.13 10.10
N ASP A 475 -12.39 -24.83 11.37
CA ASP A 475 -11.55 -23.72 11.80
C ASP A 475 -10.69 -24.19 12.97
N ALA A 476 -9.37 -23.98 12.90
CA ALA A 476 -8.43 -24.38 13.96
C ALA A 476 -8.48 -23.41 15.17
N THR A 477 -9.65 -23.13 15.72
CA THR A 477 -9.84 -22.13 16.79
C THR A 477 -9.90 -22.72 18.19
N SER A 478 -10.24 -24.01 18.32
CA SER A 478 -10.40 -24.67 19.62
C SER A 478 -10.06 -26.16 19.57
N ASP A 479 -9.82 -26.75 20.74
CA ASP A 479 -9.66 -28.21 20.87
C ASP A 479 -10.92 -28.99 20.47
N SER A 480 -12.09 -28.35 20.49
CA SER A 480 -13.32 -28.98 20.01
C SER A 480 -13.30 -29.17 18.50
N ASP A 481 -12.80 -28.18 17.75
CA ASP A 481 -12.73 -28.22 16.29
C ASP A 481 -11.76 -29.33 15.83
N LEU A 482 -10.66 -29.53 16.56
CA LEU A 482 -9.66 -30.56 16.26
C LEU A 482 -10.19 -31.99 16.39
N LYS A 483 -11.29 -32.21 17.15
CA LYS A 483 -11.93 -33.55 17.24
C LYS A 483 -12.57 -33.99 15.92
N MET A 484 -12.78 -33.07 14.99
CA MET A 484 -13.26 -33.38 13.64
C MET A 484 -12.16 -34.00 12.77
N LEU A 485 -10.89 -33.83 13.13
CA LEU A 485 -9.74 -34.34 12.40
C LEU A 485 -9.28 -35.70 12.94
N SER A 486 -8.77 -36.53 12.03
CA SER A 486 -8.13 -37.81 12.33
C SER A 486 -7.00 -38.09 11.34
N GLY A 487 -6.04 -38.94 11.72
CA GLY A 487 -4.90 -39.29 10.87
C GLY A 487 -3.62 -38.50 11.20
N SER A 488 -2.82 -38.20 10.20
CA SER A 488 -1.46 -37.66 10.33
C SER A 488 -1.42 -36.14 10.51
N PHE A 489 -1.92 -35.64 11.64
CA PHE A 489 -1.88 -34.21 11.98
C PHE A 489 -1.35 -33.94 13.39
N LYS A 490 -0.93 -32.70 13.64
CA LYS A 490 -0.56 -32.19 14.97
C LYS A 490 -1.16 -30.81 15.18
N LYS A 491 -1.67 -30.54 16.39
CA LYS A 491 -1.96 -29.18 16.84
C LYS A 491 -0.64 -28.43 17.03
N ILE A 492 -0.56 -27.21 16.49
CA ILE A 492 0.51 -26.26 16.80
C ILE A 492 -0.11 -24.91 17.19
N ILE A 493 0.64 -24.12 17.93
CA ILE A 493 0.24 -22.80 18.43
C ILE A 493 1.35 -21.84 18.06
N ALA A 494 1.05 -20.86 17.20
CA ALA A 494 1.92 -19.73 16.96
C ALA A 494 1.70 -18.73 18.09
N SER A 495 2.77 -18.30 18.73
CA SER A 495 2.69 -17.36 19.85
C SER A 495 3.88 -16.42 19.89
N THR A 496 3.64 -15.18 20.30
CA THR A 496 4.69 -14.25 20.71
C THR A 496 5.36 -14.71 22.02
N GLU A 497 4.63 -15.47 22.86
CA GLU A 497 5.18 -16.08 24.08
C GLU A 497 5.97 -17.35 23.75
N LYS A 498 7.28 -17.29 23.99
CA LYS A 498 8.22 -18.40 23.68
C LYS A 498 7.80 -19.74 24.27
N GLN A 499 7.18 -19.77 25.45
CA GLN A 499 6.78 -21.00 26.13
C GLN A 499 5.50 -21.63 25.55
N LYS A 500 4.65 -20.82 24.90
CA LYS A 500 3.42 -21.28 24.23
C LYS A 500 3.67 -21.64 22.76
N ASN A 501 4.68 -21.02 22.14
CA ASN A 501 4.97 -21.20 20.73
C ASN A 501 5.48 -22.61 20.40
N THR A 502 4.70 -23.36 19.62
CA THR A 502 5.02 -24.74 19.19
C THR A 502 5.19 -24.88 17.68
N THR A 503 5.15 -23.78 16.93
CA THR A 503 5.40 -23.74 15.46
C THR A 503 6.87 -23.89 15.09
N GLY A 504 7.77 -23.98 16.06
CA GLY A 504 9.21 -24.02 15.83
C GLY A 504 9.71 -22.69 15.26
N ASN A 505 10.25 -22.75 14.04
CA ASN A 505 10.95 -21.64 13.39
C ASN A 505 10.12 -20.94 12.30
N ILE A 506 8.88 -21.36 12.11
CA ILE A 506 7.96 -20.77 11.15
C ILE A 506 7.70 -19.30 11.54
N ARG A 507 7.78 -18.40 10.56
CA ARG A 507 7.50 -16.98 10.74
C ARG A 507 6.17 -16.64 10.07
N LEU A 508 5.14 -16.36 10.88
CA LEU A 508 3.79 -16.05 10.42
C LEU A 508 3.46 -14.56 10.58
N PRO A 509 2.72 -13.95 9.64
CA PRO A 509 2.12 -12.63 9.83
C PRO A 509 1.06 -12.63 10.94
N GLY A 510 0.94 -11.54 11.69
CA GLY A 510 -0.13 -11.27 12.65
C GLY A 510 -0.21 -12.23 13.84
N VAL A 511 0.90 -12.82 14.27
CA VAL A 511 0.92 -13.77 15.40
C VAL A 511 0.44 -13.10 16.68
N SER A 512 -0.60 -13.68 17.29
CA SER A 512 -1.11 -13.33 18.63
C SER A 512 -0.65 -14.33 19.69
N GLU A 513 -1.06 -14.17 20.95
CA GLU A 513 -0.66 -15.04 22.06
C GLU A 513 -1.09 -16.51 21.91
N ASP A 514 -2.24 -16.80 21.31
CA ASP A 514 -2.79 -18.16 21.19
C ASP A 514 -3.27 -18.48 19.76
N TYR A 515 -2.38 -18.35 18.76
CA TYR A 515 -2.75 -18.57 17.37
C TYR A 515 -2.71 -20.06 16.97
N GLN A 516 -3.84 -20.75 17.14
CA GLN A 516 -3.96 -22.19 16.91
C GLN A 516 -4.00 -22.56 15.41
N LEU A 517 -3.27 -23.62 15.05
CA LEU A 517 -3.11 -24.11 13.69
C LEU A 517 -2.98 -25.65 13.67
N VAL A 518 -3.08 -26.24 12.49
CA VAL A 518 -2.89 -27.68 12.27
C VAL A 518 -1.69 -27.91 11.36
N SER A 519 -0.68 -28.63 11.84
CA SER A 519 0.39 -29.18 11.01
C SER A 519 -0.06 -30.49 10.37
N LEU A 520 0.14 -30.60 9.06
CA LEU A 520 -0.12 -31.78 8.24
C LEU A 520 1.24 -32.31 7.75
N GLU A 521 1.69 -33.44 8.31
CA GLU A 521 2.99 -34.04 7.97
C GLU A 521 2.78 -35.36 7.22
N PHE A 522 3.04 -35.34 5.92
CA PHE A 522 2.97 -36.52 5.06
C PHE A 522 4.38 -37.01 4.75
N LYS A 523 4.86 -38.04 5.45
CA LYS A 523 6.16 -38.67 5.20
C LYS A 523 6.12 -39.57 3.97
N ASN A 524 4.95 -40.12 3.67
CA ASN A 524 4.68 -40.96 2.52
C ASN A 524 3.20 -40.89 2.10
N ARG A 525 2.83 -41.59 1.02
CA ARG A 525 1.50 -41.58 0.42
C ARG A 525 0.38 -42.18 1.28
N ASN A 526 0.71 -42.96 2.31
CA ASN A 526 -0.29 -43.53 3.21
C ASN A 526 -0.69 -42.56 4.33
N ASP A 527 0.11 -41.52 4.56
CA ASP A 527 -0.21 -40.48 5.53
C ASP A 527 -1.34 -39.61 4.97
N LYS A 528 -2.42 -39.51 5.74
CA LYS A 528 -3.66 -38.86 5.34
C LYS A 528 -4.26 -38.15 6.54
N VAL A 529 -4.96 -37.04 6.31
CA VAL A 529 -5.76 -36.36 7.33
C VAL A 529 -7.20 -36.33 6.86
N ASN A 530 -8.10 -36.81 7.70
CA ASN A 530 -9.53 -36.87 7.42
C ASN A 530 -10.27 -35.86 8.29
N LEU A 531 -11.02 -34.96 7.66
CA LEU A 531 -12.04 -34.14 8.28
C LEU A 531 -13.38 -34.87 8.17
N LYS A 532 -13.89 -35.34 9.31
CA LYS A 532 -15.22 -35.92 9.40
C LYS A 532 -16.24 -34.80 9.55
N LEU A 533 -17.12 -34.67 8.55
CA LEU A 533 -18.17 -33.66 8.58
C LEU A 533 -19.40 -34.17 9.35
N SER A 534 -20.21 -33.23 9.86
CA SER A 534 -21.46 -33.55 10.56
C SER A 534 -22.55 -34.06 9.60
N LYS A 535 -23.73 -34.44 10.08
CA LYS A 535 -24.82 -34.90 9.20
C LYS A 535 -25.44 -33.70 8.46
N ASN A 536 -25.32 -33.70 7.12
CA ASN A 536 -25.95 -32.80 6.12
C ASN A 536 -25.05 -31.64 5.63
N ASN A 537 -23.96 -31.96 4.93
CA ASN A 537 -23.13 -30.96 4.24
C ASN A 537 -23.46 -30.98 2.76
N ASP A 538 -24.18 -29.94 2.34
CA ASP A 538 -24.65 -29.77 0.98
C ASP A 538 -23.73 -28.79 0.25
N PHE A 539 -23.01 -29.29 -0.76
CA PHE A 539 -22.09 -28.50 -1.56
C PHE A 539 -22.78 -27.91 -2.80
N THR A 540 -24.05 -28.23 -3.07
CA THR A 540 -24.73 -27.89 -4.34
C THR A 540 -24.86 -26.38 -4.60
N ASN A 541 -24.91 -25.56 -3.56
CA ASN A 541 -25.02 -24.11 -3.67
C ASN A 541 -23.65 -23.40 -3.72
N PHE A 542 -22.56 -24.16 -3.69
CA PHE A 542 -21.20 -23.66 -3.68
C PHE A 542 -20.45 -24.19 -4.89
N ASN A 543 -19.50 -23.40 -5.38
CA ASN A 543 -18.70 -23.76 -6.55
C ASN A 543 -17.20 -23.84 -6.24
N ALA A 544 -16.78 -23.55 -5.00
CA ALA A 544 -15.42 -23.75 -4.54
C ALA A 544 -15.37 -24.35 -3.12
N LEU A 545 -14.49 -25.34 -2.94
CA LEU A 545 -13.95 -25.74 -1.65
C LEU A 545 -12.65 -24.97 -1.43
N CYS A 546 -12.61 -24.20 -0.34
CA CYS A 546 -11.48 -23.34 -0.01
C CYS A 546 -10.74 -23.86 1.22
N LEU A 547 -9.41 -23.85 1.16
CA LEU A 547 -8.52 -24.17 2.28
C LEU A 547 -7.61 -22.97 2.54
N GLU A 548 -7.61 -22.45 3.77
CA GLU A 548 -6.64 -21.46 4.20
C GLU A 548 -5.39 -22.20 4.68
N VAL A 549 -4.37 -22.26 3.81
CA VAL A 549 -3.27 -23.21 3.91
C VAL A 549 -1.95 -22.58 3.44
N MET A 550 -0.85 -23.18 3.87
CA MET A 550 0.49 -22.94 3.31
C MET A 550 1.31 -24.23 3.32
N GLN A 551 2.36 -24.29 2.51
CA GLN A 551 3.43 -25.27 2.75
C GLN A 551 4.39 -24.77 3.85
N ASP A 552 4.85 -25.66 4.72
CA ASP A 552 5.91 -25.35 5.68
C ASP A 552 7.25 -25.27 4.96
N SER A 553 7.67 -24.06 4.59
CA SER A 553 8.93 -23.84 3.86
C SER A 553 10.19 -24.11 4.71
N THR A 554 10.02 -24.33 6.02
CA THR A 554 11.12 -24.68 6.93
C THR A 554 11.37 -26.19 7.00
N ASP A 555 10.39 -27.02 6.58
CA ASP A 555 10.46 -28.46 6.70
C ASP A 555 11.25 -29.13 5.57
N SER A 556 12.18 -30.02 5.95
CA SER A 556 12.97 -30.86 5.05
C SER A 556 12.14 -31.77 4.12
N LEU A 557 10.89 -32.07 4.45
CA LEU A 557 9.97 -32.84 3.60
C LEU A 557 9.69 -32.13 2.27
N ASN A 558 9.65 -30.80 2.28
CA ASN A 558 9.31 -29.97 1.11
C ASN A 558 10.50 -29.68 0.19
N LYS A 559 11.74 -29.90 0.66
CA LYS A 559 12.98 -29.78 -0.12
C LYS A 559 13.13 -28.48 -0.92
N GLY A 560 12.57 -27.36 -0.45
CA GLY A 560 12.65 -26.06 -1.11
C GLY A 560 11.95 -26.00 -2.48
N ARG A 561 10.86 -26.75 -2.67
CA ARG A 561 10.11 -26.81 -3.92
C ARG A 561 8.62 -26.61 -3.69
N ASN A 562 7.92 -26.14 -4.71
CA ASN A 562 6.46 -26.10 -4.71
C ASN A 562 5.88 -27.48 -4.42
N GLN A 563 4.80 -27.50 -3.65
CA GLN A 563 4.13 -28.73 -3.24
C GLN A 563 2.73 -28.82 -3.82
N MET A 564 2.18 -30.03 -3.78
CA MET A 564 0.83 -30.34 -4.25
C MET A 564 0.12 -31.22 -3.23
N LEU A 565 -1.18 -31.03 -3.08
CA LEU A 565 -2.08 -31.84 -2.27
C LEU A 565 -3.02 -32.62 -3.19
N ASP A 566 -3.38 -33.83 -2.78
CA ASP A 566 -4.57 -34.52 -3.28
C ASP A 566 -5.69 -34.32 -2.25
N ILE A 567 -6.82 -33.80 -2.70
CA ILE A 567 -8.03 -33.62 -1.90
C ILE A 567 -9.06 -34.63 -2.37
N THR A 568 -9.50 -35.50 -1.47
CA THR A 568 -10.53 -36.49 -1.75
C THR A 568 -11.78 -36.13 -0.97
N ILE A 569 -12.93 -36.04 -1.64
CA ILE A 569 -14.22 -35.92 -0.96
C ILE A 569 -15.01 -37.21 -1.10
N THR A 570 -15.75 -37.56 -0.04
CA THR A 570 -16.53 -38.80 0.03
C THR A 570 -17.96 -38.47 0.43
N ASP A 571 -18.94 -38.97 -0.33
CA ASP A 571 -20.37 -38.82 0.00
C ASP A 571 -20.80 -39.78 1.13
N LYS A 572 -22.06 -39.72 1.55
CA LYS A 572 -22.59 -40.66 2.57
C LYS A 572 -22.75 -42.08 2.06
N ASP A 573 -22.79 -42.29 0.74
CA ASP A 573 -22.86 -43.62 0.12
C ASP A 573 -21.48 -44.28 0.00
N GLY A 574 -20.42 -43.55 0.38
CA GLY A 574 -19.04 -44.04 0.39
C GLY A 574 -18.35 -43.94 -0.97
N LYS A 575 -18.93 -43.24 -1.94
CA LYS A 575 -18.24 -42.92 -3.20
C LYS A 575 -17.28 -41.77 -2.95
N SER A 576 -16.13 -41.80 -3.61
CA SER A 576 -15.08 -40.81 -3.43
C SER A 576 -14.55 -40.29 -4.76
N GLU A 577 -14.17 -39.03 -4.78
CA GLU A 577 -13.49 -38.40 -5.91
C GLU A 577 -12.29 -37.59 -5.42
N THR A 578 -11.15 -37.69 -6.13
CA THR A 578 -9.88 -37.06 -5.75
C THR A 578 -9.46 -36.03 -6.78
N VAL A 579 -9.13 -34.83 -6.33
CA VAL A 579 -8.57 -33.75 -7.14
C VAL A 579 -7.17 -33.43 -6.65
N SER A 580 -6.19 -33.45 -7.56
CA SER A 580 -4.84 -32.95 -7.30
C SER A 580 -4.76 -31.44 -7.53
N THR A 581 -4.19 -30.70 -6.58
CA THR A 581 -3.95 -29.26 -6.73
C THR A 581 -2.87 -28.98 -7.77
N SER A 582 -2.87 -27.80 -8.40
CA SER A 582 -1.81 -27.40 -9.33
C SER A 582 -0.45 -27.26 -8.63
N LYS A 583 0.64 -27.61 -9.33
CA LYS A 583 2.03 -27.39 -8.89
C LYS A 583 2.40 -25.90 -8.79
N ASP A 584 1.65 -25.05 -9.50
CA ASP A 584 1.91 -23.62 -9.62
C ASP A 584 1.00 -22.81 -8.71
N SER A 585 0.09 -23.44 -7.96
CA SER A 585 -0.83 -22.77 -7.03
C SER A 585 -0.08 -21.89 -6.04
N TYR A 586 -0.34 -20.58 -6.05
CA TYR A 586 0.32 -19.62 -5.17
C TYR A 586 0.25 -20.02 -3.69
N ALA A 587 -0.86 -20.65 -3.26
CA ALA A 587 -1.05 -21.05 -1.87
C ALA A 587 -0.11 -22.18 -1.40
N LEU A 588 0.44 -22.95 -2.33
CA LEU A 588 1.36 -24.05 -2.05
C LEU A 588 2.76 -23.80 -2.63
N GLN A 589 3.09 -22.55 -2.98
CA GLN A 589 4.42 -22.18 -3.44
C GLN A 589 5.44 -22.14 -2.30
N TYR A 590 6.67 -22.55 -2.60
CA TYR A 590 7.77 -22.47 -1.65
C TYR A 590 8.15 -21.02 -1.41
N GLN A 591 8.27 -20.65 -0.14
CA GLN A 591 8.68 -19.30 0.27
C GLN A 591 10.19 -19.31 0.51
N PRO A 592 11.00 -18.66 -0.34
CA PRO A 592 12.45 -18.77 -0.26
C PRO A 592 13.00 -18.05 0.96
N GLY A 593 13.72 -18.75 1.83
CA GLY A 593 14.36 -18.15 3.00
C GLY A 593 15.41 -19.07 3.62
N LYS A 594 16.02 -18.59 4.69
CA LYS A 594 17.01 -19.32 5.49
C LYS A 594 16.74 -19.12 6.97
N MET A 595 17.23 -20.05 7.78
CA MET A 595 17.31 -19.83 9.22
C MET A 595 18.28 -18.69 9.50
N THR A 596 17.83 -17.69 10.24
CA THR A 596 18.62 -16.49 10.58
C THR A 596 18.27 -16.00 11.98
N SER A 597 19.19 -15.27 12.59
CA SER A 597 18.94 -14.58 13.86
C SER A 597 18.22 -13.27 13.56
N ILE A 598 17.05 -13.05 14.16
CA ILE A 598 16.26 -11.83 13.96
C ILE A 598 15.94 -11.24 15.32
N SER A 599 16.35 -9.99 15.53
CA SER A 599 15.88 -9.15 16.64
C SER A 599 14.51 -8.58 16.27
N ILE A 600 13.54 -8.71 17.18
CA ILE A 600 12.20 -8.12 17.03
C ILE A 600 12.09 -6.98 18.05
N GLY A 601 12.23 -5.73 17.58
CA GLY A 601 12.30 -4.57 18.47
C GLY A 601 13.49 -4.66 19.44
N ASP A 602 13.23 -4.41 20.72
CA ASP A 602 14.23 -4.47 21.80
C ASP A 602 14.42 -5.89 22.38
N GLU A 603 13.76 -6.92 21.82
CA GLU A 603 13.90 -8.30 22.29
C GLU A 603 15.22 -8.94 21.86
N GLU A 604 15.70 -9.92 22.64
CA GLU A 604 16.82 -10.77 22.26
C GLU A 604 16.58 -11.44 20.89
N ALA A 605 17.61 -11.46 20.06
CA ALA A 605 17.54 -12.07 18.74
C ALA A 605 17.12 -13.56 18.83
N LYS A 606 16.09 -13.92 18.06
CA LYS A 606 15.58 -15.29 17.98
C LYS A 606 15.95 -15.89 16.64
N THR A 607 16.38 -17.15 16.65
CA THR A 607 16.59 -17.91 15.41
C THR A 607 15.24 -18.28 14.81
N MET A 608 14.94 -17.78 13.62
CA MET A 608 13.68 -18.04 12.89
C MET A 608 13.90 -18.01 11.38
N TYR A 609 12.88 -18.35 10.61
CA TYR A 609 12.95 -18.25 9.16
C TYR A 609 12.98 -16.79 8.69
N SER A 610 13.86 -16.49 7.73
CA SER A 610 14.13 -15.11 7.31
C SER A 610 12.91 -14.41 6.71
N ASN A 611 12.10 -15.14 5.94
CA ASN A 611 10.87 -14.60 5.37
C ASN A 611 9.65 -15.07 6.15
N PHE A 612 8.59 -14.27 6.08
CA PHE A 612 7.26 -14.77 6.37
C PHE A 612 6.88 -15.91 5.43
N THR A 613 6.13 -16.87 5.97
CA THR A 613 5.41 -17.89 5.20
C THR A 613 3.92 -17.64 5.42
N PRO A 614 3.26 -16.77 4.63
CA PRO A 614 1.85 -16.46 4.86
C PRO A 614 0.94 -17.63 4.49
N LEU A 615 -0.10 -17.85 5.30
CA LEU A 615 -1.27 -18.62 4.89
C LEU A 615 -1.98 -17.88 3.75
N SER A 616 -2.55 -18.64 2.82
CA SER A 616 -3.38 -18.09 1.75
C SER A 616 -4.43 -19.09 1.29
N THR A 617 -5.42 -18.61 0.53
CA THR A 617 -6.55 -19.44 0.16
C THR A 617 -6.23 -20.27 -1.08
N LEU A 618 -6.21 -21.59 -0.91
CA LEU A 618 -6.28 -22.56 -1.99
C LEU A 618 -7.75 -22.78 -2.35
N MET A 619 -8.15 -22.42 -3.57
CA MET A 619 -9.51 -22.64 -4.09
C MET A 619 -9.55 -23.84 -5.03
N ILE A 620 -10.51 -24.76 -4.80
CA ILE A 620 -10.72 -25.95 -5.62
C ILE A 620 -12.16 -25.93 -6.13
N PRO A 621 -12.39 -25.85 -7.46
CA PRO A 621 -13.75 -25.85 -8.00
C PRO A 621 -14.51 -27.13 -7.65
N VAL A 622 -15.74 -26.99 -7.14
CA VAL A 622 -16.59 -28.12 -6.71
C VAL A 622 -16.96 -29.01 -7.90
N GLU A 623 -17.10 -28.45 -9.09
CA GLU A 623 -17.33 -29.18 -10.35
C GLU A 623 -16.23 -30.20 -10.68
N LYS A 624 -15.02 -30.06 -10.11
CA LYS A 624 -13.96 -31.08 -10.26
C LYS A 624 -14.23 -32.37 -9.47
N PHE A 625 -15.27 -32.39 -8.64
CA PHE A 625 -15.71 -33.56 -7.89
C PHE A 625 -17.11 -34.06 -8.30
N SER A 626 -17.71 -33.49 -9.35
CA SER A 626 -19.13 -33.70 -9.66
C SER A 626 -19.41 -34.96 -10.50
N GLY A 627 -18.52 -35.96 -10.50
CA GLY A 627 -18.67 -37.19 -11.28
C GLY A 627 -19.89 -38.03 -10.86
N GLN A 628 -19.66 -39.17 -10.20
CA GLN A 628 -20.74 -40.05 -9.71
C GLN A 628 -21.17 -39.76 -8.25
N LEU A 629 -20.64 -38.67 -7.70
CA LEU A 629 -20.70 -38.31 -6.29
C LEU A 629 -21.99 -37.53 -5.96
N ASP A 630 -22.64 -37.87 -4.85
CA ASP A 630 -23.73 -37.05 -4.31
C ASP A 630 -23.17 -35.85 -3.54
N ILE A 631 -22.92 -34.75 -4.26
CA ILE A 631 -22.42 -33.50 -3.67
C ILE A 631 -23.42 -32.81 -2.73
N SER A 632 -24.68 -33.25 -2.66
CA SER A 632 -25.63 -32.74 -1.66
C SER A 632 -25.41 -33.32 -0.26
N ASN A 633 -24.53 -34.32 -0.15
CA ASN A 633 -24.43 -35.14 1.06
C ASN A 633 -23.00 -35.63 1.35
N ILE A 634 -22.05 -34.70 1.40
CA ILE A 634 -20.64 -35.01 1.68
C ILE A 634 -20.44 -35.38 3.16
N SER A 635 -19.72 -36.47 3.39
CA SER A 635 -19.46 -37.04 4.72
C SER A 635 -18.03 -36.79 5.21
N THR A 636 -17.05 -36.80 4.32
CA THR A 636 -15.63 -36.71 4.67
C THR A 636 -14.84 -35.93 3.62
N ILE A 637 -13.85 -35.16 4.08
CA ILE A 637 -12.79 -34.58 3.25
C ILE A 637 -11.46 -35.17 3.72
N GLU A 638 -10.70 -35.77 2.81
CA GLU A 638 -9.37 -36.31 3.07
C GLU A 638 -8.32 -35.45 2.35
N ILE A 639 -7.21 -35.16 3.04
CA ILE A 639 -6.05 -34.43 2.54
C ILE A 639 -4.84 -35.36 2.57
N SER A 640 -4.08 -35.41 1.48
CA SER A 640 -2.82 -36.14 1.40
C SER A 640 -1.81 -35.45 0.48
N ALA A 641 -0.52 -35.79 0.59
CA ALA A 641 0.49 -35.29 -0.34
C ALA A 641 0.27 -35.89 -1.73
N SER A 642 0.30 -35.10 -2.79
CA SER A 642 -0.06 -35.54 -4.15
C SER A 642 0.81 -36.69 -4.71
N ASN A 643 0.31 -37.43 -5.70
CA ASN A 643 1.07 -38.48 -6.40
C ASN A 643 2.40 -37.97 -6.97
N SER A 644 2.42 -36.70 -7.40
CA SER A 644 3.61 -36.04 -7.96
C SER A 644 4.68 -35.74 -6.91
N THR A 645 4.29 -35.31 -5.71
CA THR A 645 5.21 -34.88 -4.64
C THR A 645 5.50 -35.99 -3.61
N LYS A 646 4.55 -36.92 -3.43
CA LYS A 646 4.58 -38.14 -2.59
C LYS A 646 4.71 -37.92 -1.08
N LYS A 647 5.16 -36.74 -0.67
CA LYS A 647 5.37 -36.31 0.71
C LYS A 647 5.32 -34.78 0.79
N GLY A 648 5.12 -34.24 1.97
CA GLY A 648 5.15 -32.80 2.20
C GLY A 648 4.72 -32.43 3.62
N SER A 649 5.00 -31.18 4.00
CA SER A 649 4.60 -30.59 5.27
C SER A 649 3.82 -29.31 5.01
N PHE A 650 2.65 -29.17 5.64
CA PHE A 650 1.73 -28.07 5.39
C PHE A 650 1.13 -27.58 6.69
N ILE A 651 0.73 -26.30 6.73
CA ILE A 651 -0.01 -25.73 7.85
C ILE A 651 -1.40 -25.33 7.35
N LEU A 652 -2.43 -25.83 8.03
CA LEU A 652 -3.84 -25.57 7.75
C LEU A 652 -4.44 -24.74 8.88
N GLN A 653 -5.19 -23.71 8.52
CA GLN A 653 -5.96 -22.90 9.46
C GLN A 653 -7.45 -23.21 9.39
N SER A 654 -8.04 -23.24 8.20
CA SER A 654 -9.48 -23.42 8.03
C SER A 654 -9.85 -24.04 6.69
N MET A 655 -11.08 -24.54 6.61
CA MET A 655 -11.73 -25.01 5.39
C MET A 655 -13.17 -24.50 5.34
N TYR A 656 -13.61 -24.05 4.17
CA TYR A 656 -14.96 -23.51 3.98
C TYR A 656 -15.43 -23.68 2.54
N LEU A 657 -16.74 -23.65 2.33
CA LEU A 657 -17.36 -23.62 1.01
C LEU A 657 -17.66 -22.18 0.60
N SER A 658 -17.49 -21.90 -0.68
CA SER A 658 -17.69 -20.57 -1.25
C SER A 658 -18.37 -20.64 -2.61
N SER A 659 -19.15 -19.61 -2.93
CA SER A 659 -19.81 -19.44 -4.23
C SER A 659 -19.07 -18.36 -5.04
N THR A 660 -17.77 -18.51 -5.29
CA THR A 660 -16.97 -17.56 -6.07
C THR A 660 -17.34 -17.61 -7.54
N ASP A 661 -17.44 -16.48 -8.23
CA ASP A 661 -17.43 -16.52 -9.70
C ASP A 661 -15.99 -16.87 -10.10
N VAL A 662 -15.62 -18.15 -9.99
CA VAL A 662 -14.31 -18.64 -10.39
C VAL A 662 -14.19 -18.27 -11.86
N PRO A 663 -13.18 -17.49 -12.28
CA PRO A 663 -12.93 -17.34 -13.69
C PRO A 663 -12.78 -18.73 -14.25
N ASN A 664 -13.67 -19.14 -15.16
CA ASN A 664 -13.41 -20.29 -16.00
C ASN A 664 -11.98 -20.11 -16.51
N ASP A 665 -11.17 -21.14 -16.35
CA ASP A 665 -9.88 -21.27 -17.03
C ASP A 665 -10.20 -21.44 -18.53
N GLU A 666 -10.86 -20.45 -19.14
CA GLU A 666 -10.84 -20.24 -20.57
C GLU A 666 -9.39 -19.94 -20.86
N GLY A 667 -8.73 -20.96 -21.39
CA GLY A 667 -7.31 -20.96 -21.66
C GLY A 667 -6.91 -19.59 -22.16
N VAL A 668 -6.04 -18.94 -21.39
CA VAL A 668 -5.27 -17.81 -21.89
C VAL A 668 -4.77 -18.28 -23.25
N GLU A 669 -5.30 -17.70 -24.32
CA GLU A 669 -4.61 -17.71 -25.59
C GLU A 669 -3.26 -17.08 -25.27
N VAL A 670 -2.28 -17.96 -25.05
CA VAL A 670 -0.88 -17.59 -25.06
C VAL A 670 -0.71 -16.93 -26.41
N GLU A 671 -0.63 -15.60 -26.40
CA GLU A 671 -0.19 -14.84 -27.56
C GLU A 671 1.06 -15.54 -28.06
N ASN A 672 0.91 -16.12 -29.23
CA ASN A 672 1.78 -17.11 -29.82
C ASN A 672 3.23 -16.62 -29.73
N SER A 673 4.01 -17.13 -28.77
CA SER A 673 5.45 -16.85 -28.61
C SER A 673 6.28 -17.33 -29.80
N ASN A 674 5.61 -17.95 -30.79
CA ASN A 674 6.15 -18.29 -32.09
C ASN A 674 6.58 -17.05 -32.90
N SER A 675 6.03 -15.84 -32.66
CA SER A 675 6.50 -14.64 -33.35
C SER A 675 7.87 -14.20 -32.86
N ILE A 676 8.08 -14.12 -31.54
CA ILE A 676 9.36 -13.70 -30.93
C ILE A 676 10.47 -14.74 -31.19
N ALA A 677 10.17 -16.03 -31.08
CA ALA A 677 11.14 -17.09 -31.40
C ALA A 677 11.53 -17.08 -32.90
N MET A 678 10.58 -16.76 -33.79
CA MET A 678 10.85 -16.60 -35.22
C MET A 678 11.68 -15.34 -35.49
N TYR A 679 11.40 -14.21 -34.84
CA TYR A 679 12.20 -12.99 -34.97
C TYR A 679 13.63 -13.15 -34.43
N ILE A 680 13.81 -13.84 -33.31
CA ILE A 680 15.14 -14.17 -32.77
C ILE A 680 15.89 -15.09 -33.73
N SER A 681 15.21 -16.09 -34.30
CA SER A 681 15.82 -17.02 -35.26
C SER A 681 16.21 -16.31 -36.56
N ILE A 682 15.35 -15.43 -37.10
CA ILE A 682 15.64 -14.61 -38.28
C ILE A 682 16.80 -13.66 -37.99
N PHE A 683 16.82 -13.00 -36.83
CA PHE A 683 17.91 -12.10 -36.43
C PHE A 683 19.25 -12.83 -36.29
N CYS A 684 19.26 -14.03 -35.71
CA CYS A 684 20.45 -14.88 -35.61
C CYS A 684 20.96 -15.32 -37.00
N ILE A 685 20.06 -15.71 -37.90
CA ILE A 685 20.42 -16.11 -39.27
C ILE A 685 20.97 -14.92 -40.07
N VAL A 686 20.32 -13.75 -40.00
CA VAL A 686 20.78 -12.53 -40.68
C VAL A 686 22.14 -12.09 -40.13
N SER A 687 22.32 -12.11 -38.81
CA SER A 687 23.60 -11.78 -38.17
C SER A 687 24.71 -12.75 -38.57
N PHE A 688 24.41 -14.04 -38.68
CA PHE A 688 25.38 -15.05 -39.12
C PHE A 688 25.76 -14.88 -40.61
N VAL A 689 24.78 -14.59 -41.49
CA VAL A 689 25.04 -14.33 -42.91
C VAL A 689 25.85 -13.04 -43.11
N LEU A 690 25.56 -11.98 -42.35
CA LEU A 690 26.34 -10.75 -42.35
C LEU A 690 27.77 -10.99 -41.85
N PHE A 691 27.94 -11.78 -40.79
CA PHE A 691 29.26 -12.15 -40.27
C PHE A 691 30.07 -12.95 -41.30
N VAL A 692 29.47 -13.94 -41.97
CA VAL A 692 30.15 -14.73 -43.01
C VAL A 692 30.49 -13.88 -44.23
N SER A 693 29.59 -12.97 -44.64
CA SER A 693 29.81 -12.03 -45.74
C SER A 693 30.93 -11.03 -45.42
N TYR A 694 30.94 -10.48 -44.20
CA TYR A 694 32.01 -9.62 -43.70
C TYR A 694 33.36 -10.35 -43.66
N LYS A 695 33.38 -11.61 -43.23
CA LYS A 695 34.60 -12.44 -43.19
C LYS A 695 35.10 -12.83 -44.59
N LYS A 696 34.22 -12.87 -45.60
CA LYS A 696 34.60 -13.04 -47.02
C LYS A 696 35.12 -11.75 -47.65
N LEU A 697 34.58 -10.59 -47.26
CA LEU A 697 35.03 -9.28 -47.74
C LEU A 697 36.36 -8.84 -47.13
N THR A 698 36.66 -9.24 -45.90
CA THR A 698 37.92 -8.94 -45.20
C THR A 698 39.06 -9.92 -45.50
N LYS A 699 38.85 -10.86 -46.43
CA LYS A 699 39.87 -11.80 -46.93
C LYS A 699 40.34 -11.49 -48.36
N LYS A 700 40.14 -10.27 -48.85
CA LYS A 700 40.73 -9.76 -50.09
C LYS A 700 41.73 -8.67 -49.81
#